data_AF-A0A6J0JSZ6-F1
#
_entry.id   AF-A0A6J0JSZ6-F1
#
_cell.length_a   1.000
_cell.length_b   1.000
_cell.length_c   1.000
_cell.angle_alpha   90.00
_cell.angle_beta   90.00
_cell.angle_gamma   90.00
#
_symmetry.space_group_name_H-M   'P 1'
#
loop_
_entity.id
_entity.type
_entity.pdbx_description
1 polymer ?
#
loop_
_entity_poly.entity_id
_entity_poly.type
_entity_poly.pdbx_seq_one_letter_code
_entity_poly.pdbx_strand_id
1 'polypeptide(L)'
;MDSEQETKLISLISQLVNLDNFQRFVLYEVKLDCESEIKSLVIQIIHHVSSMDLDSQPKPESELMSLVTQTISLFNSTDLDSQPKPLSQLISLLSQKVSLDNALDTDLEFSSLLRQTVQLDPQPELVLLICQIVFLVVDSKFKKLISLRPQVTVRLRQGKFHVDEHPLPHGYGKWYCLPTIWEQFRLAREDATHFFCRGCYGKNHERYDEAPVEIKHLLHPKHFLQLAVLSYFSPTRKCYCCDEDLIKVFYCCAACDFAINIACAEKPPVLSINHPRWHEHTLAWFPRRASLVCNVCALPDSTSPIYMCPPCDFVVHLRCISLPRVIRISRHLHRIGFTQSFDQGDWSCGVCRTKIDNDCGGYSCTKTDCSYTAHSRCATQRNVWDGLELEGEPEEKEEKEVEPFVGISDGIIQYFTHQLHHLTLNENTGRDYDEDKICQACVMPIYFGKYYSCMQCEFILHETCANLPRKTYTPIHPHLLTLVGGKDDVHSYYELCAACGSRFSGFFYKCGKEDCDFQLHVQCATISEPLVHGSHAHPLFLTSKPEEQRECCVCKSMENETFNCIECECSFTLCFRCATLPEKVRYKHDDHMLTLSYGKETSTMMYWCEACEGQVKPKERFYTCDEYCCVTLHIDCLLGKVLYMKPGSSFLMPNDEKVSVLSNNHHMSRPICCYCKKRCPGKVVFQFRGKPLCSIDCLLHFF
;
A
#
# COMPACT_ATOMS: atom_id res chain seq x y z
N MET A 1 -19.56 -44.48 -18.28
CA MET A 1 -18.28 -43.86 -18.71
C MET A 1 -17.18 -44.14 -17.68
N ASP A 2 -15.89 -44.12 -18.04
CA ASP A 2 -14.79 -44.31 -17.07
C ASP A 2 -14.58 -43.02 -16.25
N SER A 3 -15.11 -42.99 -15.01
CA SER A 3 -15.09 -41.85 -14.07
C SER A 3 -13.71 -41.20 -13.93
N GLU A 4 -12.65 -41.97 -14.16
CA GLU A 4 -11.25 -41.54 -14.12
C GLU A 4 -10.87 -40.58 -15.26
N GLN A 5 -11.40 -40.77 -16.48
CA GLN A 5 -11.08 -39.90 -17.62
C GLN A 5 -11.72 -38.51 -17.48
N GLU A 6 -12.96 -38.46 -17.00
CA GLU A 6 -13.67 -37.20 -16.72
C GLU A 6 -13.00 -36.45 -15.56
N THR A 7 -12.64 -37.16 -14.48
CA THR A 7 -11.93 -36.58 -13.33
C THR A 7 -10.58 -35.97 -13.72
N LYS A 8 -9.83 -36.64 -14.60
CA LYS A 8 -8.55 -36.12 -15.12
C LYS A 8 -8.73 -34.87 -15.98
N LEU A 9 -9.78 -34.82 -16.81
CA LEU A 9 -10.12 -33.64 -17.60
C LEU A 9 -10.49 -32.45 -16.71
N ILE A 10 -11.32 -32.68 -15.68
CA ILE A 10 -11.68 -31.69 -14.65
C ILE A 10 -10.43 -31.14 -13.95
N SER A 11 -9.47 -32.02 -13.61
CA SER A 11 -8.21 -31.64 -12.96
C SER A 11 -7.34 -30.74 -13.86
N LEU A 12 -7.15 -31.13 -15.12
CA LEU A 12 -6.32 -30.36 -16.07
C LEU A 12 -6.93 -28.99 -16.37
N ILE A 13 -8.24 -28.92 -16.62
CA ILE A 13 -8.96 -27.64 -16.82
C ILE A 13 -8.87 -26.79 -15.54
N SER A 14 -9.02 -27.41 -14.36
CA SER A 14 -8.86 -26.72 -13.09
C SER A 14 -7.45 -26.15 -12.90
N GLN A 15 -6.40 -26.85 -13.33
CA GLN A 15 -5.02 -26.35 -13.24
C GLN A 15 -4.80 -25.17 -14.19
N LEU A 16 -5.27 -25.27 -15.44
CA LEU A 16 -5.17 -24.20 -16.44
C LEU A 16 -5.82 -22.91 -15.95
N VAL A 17 -6.97 -23.02 -15.29
CA VAL A 17 -7.79 -21.89 -14.86
C VAL A 17 -7.34 -21.30 -13.50
N ASN A 18 -6.68 -22.09 -12.64
CA ASN A 18 -6.14 -21.62 -11.35
C ASN A 18 -4.71 -21.06 -11.44
N LEU A 19 -4.06 -21.10 -12.61
CA LEU A 19 -2.80 -20.39 -12.80
C LEU A 19 -3.05 -18.90 -12.54
N ASP A 20 -2.42 -18.35 -11.49
CA ASP A 20 -2.54 -16.96 -11.01
C ASP A 20 -2.33 -15.92 -12.14
N ASN A 21 -1.67 -16.35 -13.22
CA ASN A 21 -1.29 -15.55 -14.37
C ASN A 21 -2.08 -15.81 -15.67
N PHE A 22 -2.88 -16.88 -15.80
CA PHE A 22 -3.73 -17.11 -17.00
C PHE A 22 -4.70 -15.93 -17.21
N GLN A 23 -5.16 -15.35 -16.10
CA GLN A 23 -6.08 -14.22 -16.08
C GLN A 23 -5.41 -12.90 -16.47
N ARG A 24 -4.20 -12.61 -15.96
CA ARG A 24 -3.42 -11.43 -16.36
C ARG A 24 -3.05 -11.50 -17.84
N PHE A 25 -2.75 -12.69 -18.32
CA PHE A 25 -2.38 -12.98 -19.69
C PHE A 25 -3.50 -12.72 -20.72
N VAL A 26 -4.74 -13.09 -20.38
CA VAL A 26 -5.93 -12.87 -21.24
C VAL A 26 -6.43 -11.41 -21.16
N LEU A 27 -6.23 -10.72 -20.03
CA LEU A 27 -6.92 -9.45 -19.72
C LEU A 27 -6.06 -8.19 -19.67
N TYR A 28 -4.75 -8.28 -19.40
CA TYR A 28 -3.85 -7.12 -19.28
C TYR A 28 -2.64 -7.29 -20.22
N GLU A 29 -2.12 -6.20 -20.79
CA GLU A 29 -0.93 -6.21 -21.66
C GLU A 29 0.37 -6.45 -20.87
N VAL A 30 0.45 -7.54 -20.10
CA VAL A 30 1.63 -7.92 -19.32
C VAL A 30 2.26 -9.16 -19.96
N LYS A 31 3.56 -9.08 -20.27
CA LYS A 31 4.38 -10.23 -20.67
C LYS A 31 4.71 -11.03 -19.40
N LEU A 32 4.36 -12.31 -19.34
CA LEU A 32 4.42 -13.12 -18.12
C LEU A 32 5.33 -14.34 -18.30
N ASP A 33 6.04 -14.74 -17.24
CA ASP A 33 6.93 -15.93 -17.20
C ASP A 33 6.18 -17.28 -17.24
N CYS A 34 4.85 -17.29 -17.37
CA CYS A 34 4.01 -18.50 -17.32
C CYS A 34 3.47 -18.98 -18.69
N GLU A 35 3.90 -18.37 -19.80
CA GLU A 35 3.38 -18.69 -21.14
C GLU A 35 3.63 -20.17 -21.52
N SER A 36 4.77 -20.72 -21.09
CA SER A 36 5.15 -22.12 -21.30
C SER A 36 4.26 -23.11 -20.54
N GLU A 37 3.83 -22.77 -19.32
CA GLU A 37 2.92 -23.59 -18.51
C GLU A 37 1.49 -23.61 -19.08
N ILE A 38 0.97 -22.45 -19.50
CA ILE A 38 -0.35 -22.34 -20.14
C ILE A 38 -0.38 -23.20 -21.40
N LYS A 39 0.64 -23.08 -22.24
CA LYS A 39 0.78 -23.85 -23.47
C LYS A 39 0.86 -25.36 -23.20
N SER A 40 1.66 -25.76 -22.21
CA SER A 40 1.79 -27.17 -21.80
C SER A 40 0.44 -27.77 -21.37
N LEU A 41 -0.32 -27.06 -20.53
CA LEU A 41 -1.63 -27.52 -20.06
C LEU A 41 -2.66 -27.60 -21.18
N VAL A 42 -2.68 -26.62 -22.10
CA VAL A 42 -3.56 -26.67 -23.28
C VAL A 42 -3.26 -27.89 -24.14
N ILE A 43 -1.98 -28.21 -24.38
CA ILE A 43 -1.58 -29.40 -25.14
C ILE A 43 -2.00 -30.69 -24.42
N GLN A 44 -1.81 -30.76 -23.09
CA GLN A 44 -2.23 -31.91 -22.29
C GLN A 44 -3.74 -32.13 -22.33
N ILE A 45 -4.54 -31.05 -22.29
CA ILE A 45 -6.00 -31.11 -22.43
C ILE A 45 -6.38 -31.64 -23.81
N ILE A 46 -5.80 -31.10 -24.88
CA ILE A 46 -6.07 -31.54 -26.26
C ILE A 46 -5.74 -33.03 -26.42
N HIS A 47 -4.54 -33.45 -26.02
CA HIS A 47 -4.12 -34.84 -26.11
C HIS A 47 -5.05 -35.77 -25.31
N HIS A 48 -5.42 -35.39 -24.08
CA HIS A 48 -6.32 -36.18 -23.25
C HIS A 48 -7.68 -36.33 -23.92
N VAL A 49 -8.28 -35.23 -24.40
CA VAL A 49 -9.56 -35.22 -25.11
C VAL A 49 -9.51 -36.05 -26.40
N SER A 50 -8.45 -35.93 -27.21
CA SER A 50 -8.27 -36.71 -28.44
C SER A 50 -8.06 -38.20 -28.20
N SER A 51 -7.62 -38.60 -27.01
CA SER A 51 -7.46 -40.01 -26.62
C SER A 51 -8.75 -40.65 -26.06
N MET A 52 -9.82 -39.87 -25.87
CA MET A 52 -11.11 -40.38 -25.39
C MET A 52 -11.88 -41.02 -26.55
N ASP A 53 -12.33 -42.26 -26.37
CA ASP A 53 -13.21 -42.93 -27.33
C ASP A 53 -14.67 -42.53 -27.08
N LEU A 54 -15.09 -41.46 -27.75
CA LEU A 54 -16.41 -40.83 -27.58
C LEU A 54 -17.50 -41.45 -28.48
N ASP A 55 -17.11 -42.16 -29.54
CA ASP A 55 -18.03 -42.70 -30.55
C ASP A 55 -18.56 -44.11 -30.19
N SER A 56 -17.87 -44.84 -29.30
CA SER A 56 -18.23 -46.20 -28.90
C SER A 56 -19.15 -46.29 -27.67
N GLN A 57 -19.53 -45.16 -27.05
CA GLN A 57 -20.24 -45.14 -25.76
C GLN A 57 -21.71 -44.70 -25.84
N PRO A 58 -22.63 -45.30 -25.05
CA PRO A 58 -24.06 -45.05 -25.15
C PRO A 58 -24.47 -43.74 -24.45
N LYS A 59 -24.56 -42.63 -25.20
CA LYS A 59 -24.95 -41.26 -24.76
C LYS A 59 -24.10 -40.66 -23.62
N PRO A 60 -23.74 -39.37 -23.68
CA PRO A 60 -23.00 -38.73 -22.59
C PRO A 60 -23.85 -38.71 -21.31
N GLU A 61 -23.38 -39.35 -20.24
CA GLU A 61 -24.05 -39.42 -18.93
C GLU A 61 -23.94 -38.10 -18.13
N SER A 62 -22.94 -37.24 -18.42
CA SER A 62 -22.71 -35.95 -17.75
C SER A 62 -22.78 -34.74 -18.70
N GLU A 63 -23.16 -33.58 -18.16
CA GLU A 63 -23.23 -32.31 -18.91
C GLU A 63 -21.87 -31.90 -19.49
N LEU A 64 -20.78 -32.12 -18.75
CA LEU A 64 -19.41 -31.86 -19.19
C LEU A 64 -19.09 -32.59 -20.48
N MET A 65 -19.38 -33.89 -20.51
CA MET A 65 -19.03 -34.75 -21.63
C MET A 65 -19.91 -34.50 -22.84
N SER A 66 -21.18 -34.11 -22.62
CA SER A 66 -22.02 -33.62 -23.71
C SER A 66 -21.41 -32.40 -24.41
N LEU A 67 -20.93 -31.41 -23.63
CA LEU A 67 -20.30 -30.21 -24.17
C LEU A 67 -18.96 -30.51 -24.87
N VAL A 68 -18.16 -31.42 -24.32
CA VAL A 68 -16.88 -31.86 -24.94
C VAL A 68 -17.15 -32.53 -26.29
N THR A 69 -18.09 -33.46 -26.37
CA THR A 69 -18.47 -34.11 -27.64
C THR A 69 -18.99 -33.11 -28.67
N GLN A 70 -19.84 -32.15 -28.26
CA GLN A 70 -20.31 -31.08 -29.14
C GLN A 70 -19.17 -30.21 -29.66
N THR A 71 -18.20 -29.86 -28.80
CA THR A 71 -17.04 -29.05 -29.16
C THR A 71 -16.16 -29.76 -30.21
N ILE A 72 -15.93 -31.05 -30.04
CA ILE A 72 -15.11 -31.86 -30.98
C ILE A 72 -15.83 -32.03 -32.31
N SER A 73 -17.13 -32.32 -32.29
CA SER A 73 -17.93 -32.45 -33.51
C SER A 73 -17.94 -31.15 -34.31
N LEU A 74 -18.08 -30.00 -33.63
CA LEU A 74 -17.98 -28.69 -34.25
C LEU A 74 -16.58 -28.45 -34.80
N PHE A 75 -15.54 -28.70 -34.02
CA PHE A 75 -14.14 -28.54 -34.45
C PHE A 75 -13.84 -29.34 -35.73
N ASN A 76 -14.25 -30.60 -35.79
CA ASN A 76 -14.01 -31.49 -36.93
C ASN A 76 -14.83 -31.14 -38.18
N SER A 77 -15.96 -30.44 -38.02
CA SER A 77 -16.83 -30.02 -39.13
C SER A 77 -16.59 -28.56 -39.56
N THR A 78 -15.73 -27.82 -38.85
CA THR A 78 -15.48 -26.41 -39.11
C THR A 78 -14.55 -26.20 -40.32
N ASP A 79 -15.00 -25.42 -41.30
CA ASP A 79 -14.14 -24.90 -42.36
C ASP A 79 -13.28 -23.74 -41.85
N LEU A 80 -11.96 -23.94 -41.79
CA LEU A 80 -11.00 -22.96 -41.25
C LEU A 80 -10.98 -21.64 -42.05
N ASP A 81 -11.30 -21.68 -43.34
CA ASP A 81 -11.32 -20.49 -44.19
C ASP A 81 -12.54 -19.60 -43.93
N SER A 82 -13.57 -20.15 -43.27
CA SER A 82 -14.79 -19.44 -42.86
C SER A 82 -14.70 -18.78 -41.47
N GLN A 83 -13.64 -19.08 -40.69
CA GLN A 83 -13.47 -18.59 -39.33
C GLN A 83 -12.70 -17.26 -39.27
N PRO A 84 -12.87 -16.46 -38.20
CA PRO A 84 -12.06 -15.26 -37.99
C PRO A 84 -10.57 -15.58 -37.99
N LYS A 85 -9.76 -14.75 -38.67
CA LYS A 85 -8.30 -14.97 -38.84
C LYS A 85 -7.55 -15.34 -37.55
N PRO A 86 -7.80 -14.70 -36.39
CA PRO A 86 -7.11 -15.08 -35.16
C PRO A 86 -7.40 -16.52 -34.74
N LEU A 87 -8.66 -16.96 -34.87
CA LEU A 87 -9.10 -18.30 -34.51
C LEU A 87 -8.54 -19.35 -35.47
N SER A 88 -8.60 -19.11 -36.78
CA SER A 88 -8.09 -20.06 -37.77
C SER A 88 -6.57 -20.25 -37.68
N GLN A 89 -5.82 -19.17 -37.42
CA GLN A 89 -4.38 -19.22 -37.17
C GLN A 89 -4.06 -19.95 -35.86
N LEU A 90 -4.82 -19.71 -34.79
CA LEU A 90 -4.65 -20.42 -33.51
C LEU A 90 -4.89 -21.92 -33.66
N ILE A 91 -5.97 -22.31 -34.37
CA ILE A 91 -6.27 -23.72 -34.63
C ILE A 91 -5.13 -24.35 -35.46
N SER A 92 -4.67 -23.67 -36.52
CA SER A 92 -3.57 -24.16 -37.35
C SER A 92 -2.29 -24.39 -36.54
N LEU A 93 -1.93 -23.45 -35.64
CA LEU A 93 -0.78 -23.57 -34.75
C LEU A 93 -0.91 -24.75 -33.77
N LEU A 94 -2.10 -24.95 -33.19
CA LEU A 94 -2.38 -26.07 -32.30
C LEU A 94 -2.32 -27.41 -33.04
N SER A 95 -2.85 -27.48 -34.27
CA SER A 95 -2.82 -28.68 -35.11
C SER A 95 -1.42 -29.04 -35.60
N GLN A 96 -0.55 -28.04 -35.88
CA GLN A 96 0.83 -28.27 -36.30
C GLN A 96 1.73 -28.82 -35.19
N LYS A 97 1.44 -28.49 -33.91
CA LYS A 97 2.28 -28.85 -32.74
C LYS A 97 1.90 -30.16 -32.03
N VAL A 98 0.89 -30.90 -32.51
CA VAL A 98 0.68 -32.31 -32.08
C VAL A 98 1.82 -33.22 -32.57
N SER A 99 2.78 -32.68 -33.35
CA SER A 99 4.02 -33.34 -33.74
C SER A 99 5.24 -32.41 -33.52
N LEU A 100 6.13 -32.80 -32.61
CA LEU A 100 7.46 -32.22 -32.25
C LEU A 100 7.55 -31.01 -31.28
N ASP A 101 8.31 -31.26 -30.19
CA ASP A 101 8.96 -30.29 -29.30
C ASP A 101 9.97 -29.41 -30.07
N ASN A 102 9.76 -28.08 -30.10
CA ASN A 102 10.79 -27.03 -29.99
C ASN A 102 10.30 -25.58 -30.32
N ALA A 103 11.06 -24.61 -29.78
CA ALA A 103 11.30 -23.21 -30.16
C ALA A 103 10.53 -22.05 -29.47
N LEU A 104 11.32 -21.19 -28.80
CA LEU A 104 10.96 -19.94 -28.08
C LEU A 104 10.28 -18.85 -28.93
N ASP A 105 10.41 -18.84 -30.26
CA ASP A 105 9.80 -17.81 -31.12
C ASP A 105 8.30 -18.05 -31.38
N THR A 106 7.81 -19.28 -31.20
CA THR A 106 6.37 -19.61 -31.36
C THR A 106 5.52 -19.31 -30.13
N ASP A 107 6.13 -18.99 -29.00
CA ASP A 107 5.42 -18.73 -27.74
C ASP A 107 4.73 -17.35 -27.75
N LEU A 108 5.38 -16.34 -28.34
CA LEU A 108 4.80 -15.00 -28.50
C LEU A 108 3.61 -14.97 -29.48
N GLU A 109 3.66 -15.80 -30.53
CA GLU A 109 2.62 -15.87 -31.56
C GLU A 109 1.37 -16.60 -31.05
N PHE A 110 1.54 -17.74 -30.36
CA PHE A 110 0.44 -18.48 -29.73
C PHE A 110 -0.34 -17.59 -28.74
N SER A 111 0.40 -16.88 -27.89
CA SER A 111 -0.16 -16.02 -26.86
C SER A 111 -0.95 -14.85 -27.41
N SER A 112 -0.40 -14.20 -28.44
CA SER A 112 -1.06 -13.10 -29.15
C SER A 112 -2.35 -13.55 -29.84
N LEU A 113 -2.32 -14.71 -30.53
CA LEU A 113 -3.48 -15.24 -31.24
C LEU A 113 -4.58 -15.74 -30.30
N LEU A 114 -4.21 -16.38 -29.19
CA LEU A 114 -5.16 -16.77 -28.16
C LEU A 114 -5.89 -15.55 -27.59
N ARG A 115 -5.17 -14.47 -27.29
CA ARG A 115 -5.76 -13.20 -26.82
C ARG A 115 -6.71 -12.59 -27.84
N GLN A 116 -6.27 -12.47 -29.10
CA GLN A 116 -7.09 -11.91 -30.18
C GLN A 116 -8.35 -12.75 -30.42
N THR A 117 -8.26 -14.07 -30.31
CA THR A 117 -9.38 -15.01 -30.46
C THR A 117 -10.42 -14.85 -29.35
N VAL A 118 -9.98 -14.68 -28.11
CA VAL A 118 -10.86 -14.47 -26.94
C VAL A 118 -11.60 -13.14 -27.01
N GLN A 119 -11.04 -12.14 -27.69
CA GLN A 119 -11.60 -10.79 -27.86
C GLN A 119 -12.55 -10.62 -29.07
N LEU A 120 -12.80 -11.67 -29.86
CA LEU A 120 -13.69 -11.60 -31.02
C LEU A 120 -15.16 -11.28 -30.62
N ASP A 121 -15.80 -10.35 -31.36
CA ASP A 121 -17.22 -10.00 -31.21
C ASP A 121 -17.88 -9.89 -32.61
N PRO A 122 -18.93 -10.68 -32.93
CA PRO A 122 -19.52 -11.74 -32.10
C PRO A 122 -18.56 -12.92 -31.88
N GLN A 123 -18.70 -13.59 -30.74
CA GLN A 123 -17.86 -14.75 -30.40
C GLN A 123 -18.19 -15.97 -31.28
N PRO A 124 -17.19 -16.65 -31.86
CA PRO A 124 -17.40 -17.88 -32.62
C PRO A 124 -18.01 -18.99 -31.75
N GLU A 125 -18.86 -19.84 -32.33
CA GLU A 125 -19.57 -20.91 -31.62
C GLU A 125 -18.62 -21.89 -30.90
N LEU A 126 -17.47 -22.19 -31.52
CA LEU A 126 -16.42 -23.01 -30.91
C LEU A 126 -15.88 -22.39 -29.60
N VAL A 127 -15.69 -21.07 -29.60
CA VAL A 127 -15.21 -20.33 -28.42
C VAL A 127 -16.28 -20.32 -27.32
N LEU A 128 -17.56 -20.28 -27.70
CA LEU A 128 -18.69 -20.35 -26.77
C LEU A 128 -18.79 -21.69 -26.05
N LEU A 129 -18.63 -22.80 -26.77
CA LEU A 129 -18.66 -24.15 -26.18
C LEU A 129 -17.48 -24.37 -25.22
N ILE A 130 -16.28 -23.91 -25.59
CA ILE A 130 -15.10 -23.95 -24.71
C ILE A 130 -15.36 -23.16 -23.42
N CYS A 131 -15.97 -21.97 -23.51
CA CYS A 131 -16.34 -21.18 -22.33
C CYS A 131 -17.28 -21.96 -21.40
N GLN A 132 -18.27 -22.68 -21.94
CA GLN A 132 -19.24 -23.45 -21.15
C GLN A 132 -18.58 -24.63 -20.42
N ILE A 133 -17.65 -25.33 -21.07
CA ILE A 133 -16.86 -26.40 -20.45
C ILE A 133 -16.06 -25.87 -19.26
N VAL A 134 -15.33 -24.76 -19.48
CA VAL A 134 -14.55 -24.11 -18.42
C VAL A 134 -15.47 -23.67 -17.27
N PHE A 135 -16.63 -23.11 -17.60
CA PHE A 135 -17.61 -22.66 -16.62
C PHE A 135 -18.09 -23.80 -15.71
N LEU A 136 -18.49 -24.93 -16.31
CA LEU A 136 -18.98 -26.09 -15.59
C LEU A 136 -17.92 -26.70 -14.66
N VAL A 137 -16.68 -26.80 -15.12
CA VAL A 137 -15.56 -27.33 -14.31
C VAL A 137 -15.28 -26.45 -13.10
N VAL A 138 -15.27 -25.13 -13.25
CA VAL A 138 -14.95 -24.19 -12.16
C VAL A 138 -16.10 -24.07 -11.17
N ASP A 139 -17.35 -24.08 -11.64
CA ASP A 139 -18.56 -23.94 -10.83
C ASP A 139 -18.74 -25.07 -9.80
N SER A 140 -18.32 -26.30 -10.16
CA SER A 140 -18.37 -27.49 -9.29
C SER A 140 -17.64 -27.36 -7.94
N LYS A 141 -16.81 -26.33 -7.77
CA LYS A 141 -16.06 -26.05 -6.52
C LYS A 141 -16.85 -25.27 -5.47
N PHE A 142 -17.97 -24.65 -5.82
CA PHE A 142 -18.71 -23.76 -4.91
C PHE A 142 -20.04 -24.39 -4.47
N LYS A 143 -20.27 -24.47 -3.16
CA LYS A 143 -21.46 -25.16 -2.59
C LYS A 143 -22.76 -24.36 -2.73
N LYS A 144 -22.69 -23.03 -2.75
CA LYS A 144 -23.83 -22.11 -3.00
C LYS A 144 -23.33 -20.72 -3.40
N LEU A 145 -23.78 -20.20 -4.53
CA LEU A 145 -23.35 -18.91 -5.09
C LEU A 145 -24.53 -17.95 -5.24
N ILE A 146 -24.35 -16.71 -4.81
CA ILE A 146 -25.35 -15.64 -4.92
C ILE A 146 -24.79 -14.51 -5.80
N SER A 147 -25.45 -14.20 -6.91
CA SER A 147 -25.02 -13.16 -7.84
C SER A 147 -25.39 -11.77 -7.34
N LEU A 148 -24.41 -10.86 -7.36
CA LEU A 148 -24.60 -9.44 -7.05
C LEU A 148 -24.80 -8.67 -8.36
N ARG A 149 -25.99 -8.05 -8.50
CA ARG A 149 -26.38 -7.30 -9.69
C ARG A 149 -26.65 -5.82 -9.35
N PRO A 150 -25.60 -5.01 -9.12
CA PRO A 150 -25.76 -3.60 -8.78
C PRO A 150 -26.47 -2.84 -9.91
N GLN A 151 -27.39 -1.94 -9.54
CA GLN A 151 -28.19 -1.15 -10.49
C GLN A 151 -27.60 0.25 -10.72
N VAL A 152 -26.78 0.73 -9.78
CA VAL A 152 -26.25 2.09 -9.78
C VAL A 152 -24.74 2.07 -9.56
N THR A 153 -24.04 2.97 -10.25
CA THR A 153 -22.64 3.29 -9.97
C THR A 153 -22.61 4.53 -9.09
N VAL A 154 -21.82 4.49 -8.02
CA VAL A 154 -21.63 5.61 -7.12
C VAL A 154 -20.17 5.99 -7.04
N ARG A 155 -19.90 7.29 -6.89
CA ARG A 155 -18.57 7.84 -6.61
C ARG A 155 -18.63 8.74 -5.39
N LEU A 156 -17.53 8.81 -4.65
CA LEU A 156 -17.41 9.75 -3.53
C LEU A 156 -16.77 11.05 -4.02
N ARG A 157 -17.46 12.18 -3.84
CA ARG A 157 -16.88 13.52 -4.00
C ARG A 157 -17.05 14.30 -2.71
N GLN A 158 -15.95 14.87 -2.20
CA GLN A 158 -15.95 15.62 -0.94
C GLN A 158 -16.62 14.84 0.21
N GLY A 159 -16.41 13.52 0.25
CA GLY A 159 -16.98 12.63 1.27
C GLY A 159 -18.45 12.26 1.09
N LYS A 160 -19.16 12.70 0.05
CA LYS A 160 -20.58 12.35 -0.20
C LYS A 160 -20.76 11.44 -1.41
N PHE A 161 -21.77 10.58 -1.36
CA PHE A 161 -22.18 9.77 -2.51
C PHE A 161 -22.80 10.62 -3.61
N HIS A 162 -22.28 10.43 -4.83
CA HIS A 162 -22.88 10.89 -6.07
C HIS A 162 -23.14 9.70 -6.97
N VAL A 163 -24.37 9.59 -7.49
CA VAL A 163 -24.72 8.59 -8.50
C VAL A 163 -24.13 9.05 -9.83
N ASP A 164 -23.39 8.17 -10.51
CA ASP A 164 -22.92 8.42 -11.86
C ASP A 164 -24.07 8.10 -12.84
N GLU A 165 -24.47 9.08 -13.64
CA GLU A 165 -25.56 8.96 -14.64
C GLU A 165 -25.14 8.17 -15.89
N HIS A 166 -23.86 7.78 -16.00
CA HIS A 166 -23.38 7.01 -17.13
C HIS A 166 -23.82 5.54 -16.99
N PRO A 167 -24.33 4.91 -18.06
CA PRO A 167 -24.72 3.51 -18.01
C PRO A 167 -23.52 2.65 -17.61
N LEU A 168 -23.77 1.60 -16.82
CA LEU A 168 -22.78 0.56 -16.54
C LEU A 168 -22.14 0.14 -17.88
N PRO A 169 -20.80 0.10 -17.98
CA PRO A 169 -20.10 -0.28 -19.21
C PRO A 169 -20.75 -1.50 -19.85
N HIS A 170 -20.93 -1.47 -21.18
CA HIS A 170 -21.35 -2.65 -21.91
C HIS A 170 -20.36 -3.78 -21.64
N GLY A 171 -20.91 -4.96 -21.39
CA GLY A 171 -20.11 -6.05 -20.87
C GLY A 171 -19.00 -6.43 -21.84
N TYR A 172 -17.81 -6.61 -21.30
CA TYR A 172 -16.74 -7.27 -22.04
C TYR A 172 -17.18 -8.74 -22.28
N GLY A 173 -16.77 -9.35 -23.41
CA GLY A 173 -17.28 -10.65 -23.90
C GLY A 173 -17.31 -11.80 -22.86
N LYS A 174 -17.95 -12.94 -23.15
CA LYS A 174 -18.27 -13.99 -22.13
C LYS A 174 -17.09 -14.49 -21.28
N TRP A 175 -15.85 -14.37 -21.77
CA TRP A 175 -14.64 -14.66 -21.00
C TRP A 175 -14.48 -13.81 -19.74
N TYR A 176 -15.00 -12.58 -19.73
CA TYR A 176 -15.00 -11.70 -18.56
C TYR A 176 -16.05 -12.10 -17.50
N CYS A 177 -16.87 -13.12 -17.80
CA CYS A 177 -17.87 -13.67 -16.91
C CYS A 177 -17.43 -14.99 -16.24
N LEU A 178 -16.19 -15.42 -16.41
CA LEU A 178 -15.68 -16.64 -15.78
C LEU A 178 -15.61 -16.52 -14.25
N PRO A 179 -15.86 -17.61 -13.48
CA PRO A 179 -15.96 -17.56 -12.02
C PRO A 179 -14.67 -17.16 -11.32
N THR A 180 -13.55 -17.35 -12.00
CA THR A 180 -12.23 -16.93 -11.53
C THR A 180 -12.01 -15.42 -11.55
N ILE A 181 -12.81 -14.67 -12.32
CA ILE A 181 -12.75 -13.20 -12.43
C ILE A 181 -13.77 -12.55 -11.49
N TRP A 182 -14.63 -13.34 -10.87
CA TRP A 182 -15.62 -12.82 -9.95
C TRP A 182 -14.96 -12.35 -8.67
N GLU A 183 -15.39 -11.19 -8.22
CA GLU A 183 -15.08 -10.77 -6.86
C GLU A 183 -16.00 -11.51 -5.90
N GLN A 184 -15.40 -12.30 -5.03
CA GLN A 184 -16.12 -13.15 -4.09
C GLN A 184 -16.15 -12.50 -2.70
N PHE A 185 -17.33 -12.50 -2.10
CA PHE A 185 -17.58 -12.00 -0.76
C PHE A 185 -18.09 -13.19 0.08
N ARG A 186 -17.21 -13.77 0.89
CA ARG A 186 -17.57 -14.84 1.82
C ARG A 186 -18.07 -14.25 3.13
N LEU A 187 -19.24 -14.69 3.56
CA LEU A 187 -19.83 -14.26 4.82
C LEU A 187 -19.51 -15.29 5.90
N ALA A 188 -18.95 -14.85 7.03
CA ALA A 188 -18.36 -15.70 8.07
C ALA A 188 -19.31 -16.71 8.77
N ARG A 189 -20.58 -16.80 8.36
CA ARG A 189 -21.60 -17.66 8.98
C ARG A 189 -22.49 -18.41 7.99
N GLU A 190 -22.24 -18.31 6.68
CA GLU A 190 -23.05 -18.98 5.65
C GLU A 190 -22.19 -19.86 4.74
N ASP A 191 -22.78 -20.96 4.26
CA ASP A 191 -22.21 -21.78 3.18
C ASP A 191 -22.38 -21.13 1.79
N ALA A 192 -22.92 -19.89 1.75
CA ALA A 192 -23.15 -19.12 0.53
C ALA A 192 -22.03 -18.11 0.28
N THR A 193 -21.58 -18.04 -0.98
CA THR A 193 -20.60 -17.06 -1.45
C THR A 193 -21.29 -16.07 -2.38
N HIS A 194 -21.30 -14.79 -1.99
CA HIS A 194 -21.74 -13.72 -2.87
C HIS A 194 -20.67 -13.45 -3.91
N PHE A 195 -21.04 -13.18 -5.16
CA PHE A 195 -20.08 -12.88 -6.20
C PHE A 195 -20.52 -11.71 -7.09
N PHE A 196 -19.58 -10.86 -7.47
CA PHE A 196 -19.79 -9.79 -8.43
C PHE A 196 -18.99 -10.06 -9.70
N CYS A 197 -19.69 -10.18 -10.82
CA CYS A 197 -19.08 -10.33 -12.14
C CYS A 197 -18.79 -8.97 -12.77
N ARG A 198 -17.51 -8.60 -12.90
CA ARG A 198 -17.09 -7.35 -13.57
C ARG A 198 -17.47 -7.31 -15.05
N GLY A 199 -17.50 -8.47 -15.71
CA GLY A 199 -17.77 -8.58 -17.14
C GLY A 199 -19.20 -8.20 -17.50
N CYS A 200 -20.20 -8.75 -16.82
CA CYS A 200 -21.62 -8.50 -17.14
C CYS A 200 -22.39 -7.74 -16.06
N TYR A 201 -21.73 -7.29 -14.99
CA TYR A 201 -22.37 -6.65 -13.84
C TYR A 201 -23.51 -7.49 -13.23
N GLY A 202 -23.35 -8.82 -13.25
CA GLY A 202 -24.36 -9.77 -12.76
C GLY A 202 -25.50 -10.08 -13.75
N LYS A 203 -25.58 -9.42 -14.92
CA LYS A 203 -26.72 -9.58 -15.86
C LYS A 203 -26.82 -10.95 -16.52
N ASN A 204 -25.70 -11.65 -16.74
CA ASN A 204 -25.66 -12.89 -17.52
C ASN A 204 -25.57 -14.15 -16.63
N HIS A 205 -26.00 -14.05 -15.37
CA HIS A 205 -25.82 -15.08 -14.34
C HIS A 205 -27.15 -15.56 -13.73
N GLU A 206 -28.23 -15.58 -14.53
CA GLU A 206 -29.60 -15.95 -14.12
C GLU A 206 -29.75 -17.37 -13.53
N ARG A 207 -28.75 -18.23 -13.71
CA ARG A 207 -28.73 -19.59 -13.15
C ARG A 207 -28.43 -19.65 -11.65
N TYR A 208 -28.00 -18.54 -11.05
CA TYR A 208 -27.67 -18.43 -9.63
C TYR A 208 -28.74 -17.66 -8.87
N ASP A 209 -28.84 -17.89 -7.56
CA ASP A 209 -29.66 -17.05 -6.68
C ASP A 209 -29.18 -15.59 -6.79
N GLU A 210 -30.10 -14.63 -6.91
CA GLU A 210 -29.75 -13.20 -6.99
C GLU A 210 -29.94 -12.50 -5.64
N ALA A 211 -28.96 -11.70 -5.23
CA ALA A 211 -29.13 -10.80 -4.09
C ALA A 211 -30.16 -9.70 -4.41
N PRO A 212 -30.96 -9.25 -3.44
CA PRO A 212 -31.96 -8.22 -3.68
C PRO A 212 -31.32 -6.91 -4.12
N VAL A 213 -31.78 -6.34 -5.24
CA VAL A 213 -31.25 -5.06 -5.75
C VAL A 213 -31.61 -3.86 -4.87
N GLU A 214 -32.71 -3.98 -4.13
CA GLU A 214 -33.18 -3.01 -3.15
C GLU A 214 -33.62 -3.70 -1.87
N ILE A 215 -33.22 -3.15 -0.72
CA ILE A 215 -33.58 -3.68 0.60
C ILE A 215 -34.15 -2.59 1.50
N LYS A 216 -35.07 -2.98 2.39
CA LYS A 216 -35.52 -2.13 3.50
C LYS A 216 -34.77 -2.54 4.76
N HIS A 217 -33.85 -1.69 5.22
CA HIS A 217 -33.01 -2.00 6.36
C HIS A 217 -33.48 -1.27 7.63
N LEU A 218 -33.48 -1.96 8.77
CA LEU A 218 -33.98 -1.42 10.04
C LEU A 218 -33.16 -0.23 10.57
N LEU A 219 -31.85 -0.16 10.28
CA LEU A 219 -31.02 1.01 10.61
C LEU A 219 -31.26 2.21 9.68
N HIS A 220 -31.99 2.01 8.59
CA HIS A 220 -32.35 3.06 7.64
C HIS A 220 -33.81 2.90 7.16
N PRO A 221 -34.81 2.99 8.06
CA PRO A 221 -36.17 2.51 7.77
C PRO A 221 -36.98 3.44 6.85
N LYS A 222 -36.51 4.69 6.66
CA LYS A 222 -37.21 5.72 5.89
C LYS A 222 -37.05 5.58 4.37
N HIS A 223 -35.96 4.98 3.91
CA HIS A 223 -35.68 4.80 2.49
C HIS A 223 -35.19 3.39 2.21
N PHE A 224 -35.36 2.95 0.96
CA PHE A 224 -34.73 1.71 0.49
C PHE A 224 -33.24 1.96 0.25
N LEU A 225 -32.43 0.92 0.50
CA LEU A 225 -31.03 0.90 0.13
C LEU A 225 -30.90 0.18 -1.20
N GLN A 226 -30.11 0.74 -2.10
CA GLN A 226 -29.85 0.18 -3.42
C GLN A 226 -28.48 -0.50 -3.45
N LEU A 227 -28.42 -1.65 -4.12
CA LEU A 227 -27.16 -2.34 -4.39
C LEU A 227 -26.36 -1.53 -5.42
N ALA A 228 -25.20 -1.04 -5.00
CA ALA A 228 -24.38 -0.11 -5.76
C ALA A 228 -22.96 -0.64 -5.97
N VAL A 229 -22.31 -0.16 -7.04
CA VAL A 229 -20.89 -0.38 -7.30
C VAL A 229 -20.12 0.94 -7.19
N LEU A 230 -18.98 0.93 -6.50
CA LEU A 230 -18.09 2.07 -6.34
C LEU A 230 -17.24 2.25 -7.60
N SER A 231 -17.22 3.49 -8.10
CA SER A 231 -16.44 3.89 -9.27
C SER A 231 -14.93 3.76 -9.01
N TYR A 232 -14.18 3.39 -10.05
CA TYR A 232 -12.72 3.24 -9.99
C TYR A 232 -12.06 4.55 -9.51
N PHE A 233 -11.02 4.41 -8.67
CA PHE A 233 -10.27 5.52 -8.06
C PHE A 233 -11.04 6.41 -7.06
N SER A 234 -12.27 6.04 -6.69
CA SER A 234 -12.95 6.70 -5.57
C SER A 234 -12.33 6.27 -4.24
N PRO A 235 -12.21 7.18 -3.24
CA PRO A 235 -11.86 6.77 -1.88
C PRO A 235 -12.91 5.79 -1.34
N THR A 236 -12.52 4.92 -0.43
CA THR A 236 -13.45 4.00 0.24
C THR A 236 -14.31 4.77 1.26
N ARG A 237 -15.55 4.31 1.45
CA ARG A 237 -16.44 4.75 2.54
C ARG A 237 -16.45 3.64 3.58
N LYS A 238 -16.56 3.97 4.87
CA LYS A 238 -16.73 2.94 5.91
C LYS A 238 -18.19 2.50 6.05
N CYS A 239 -18.38 1.22 6.35
CA CYS A 239 -19.67 0.64 6.66
C CYS A 239 -20.22 1.26 7.94
N TYR A 240 -21.49 1.69 7.93
CA TYR A 240 -22.13 2.30 9.10
C TYR A 240 -22.08 1.37 10.33
N CYS A 241 -22.18 0.06 10.15
CA CYS A 241 -22.30 -0.90 11.24
C CYS A 241 -20.95 -1.36 11.82
N CYS A 242 -20.03 -1.80 10.98
CA CYS A 242 -18.78 -2.44 11.41
C CYS A 242 -17.53 -1.54 11.27
N ASP A 243 -17.66 -0.34 10.69
CA ASP A 243 -16.54 0.57 10.43
C ASP A 243 -15.46 0.01 9.46
N GLU A 244 -15.71 -1.13 8.82
CA GLU A 244 -14.87 -1.69 7.75
C GLU A 244 -15.03 -0.88 6.47
N ASP A 245 -13.95 -0.78 5.69
CA ASP A 245 -14.02 -0.16 4.38
C ASP A 245 -14.97 -0.90 3.45
N LEU A 246 -15.88 -0.15 2.82
CA LEU A 246 -16.80 -0.66 1.82
C LEU A 246 -16.02 -0.88 0.53
N ILE A 247 -15.72 -2.14 0.28
CA ILE A 247 -15.02 -2.58 -0.91
C ILE A 247 -16.04 -2.78 -2.02
N LYS A 248 -15.90 -1.98 -3.07
CA LYS A 248 -16.54 -2.08 -4.39
C LYS A 248 -18.06 -2.24 -4.46
N VAL A 249 -18.68 -3.27 -3.90
CA VAL A 249 -20.13 -3.52 -3.96
C VAL A 249 -20.75 -3.51 -2.57
N PHE A 250 -21.79 -2.70 -2.38
CA PHE A 250 -22.46 -2.52 -1.09
C PHE A 250 -23.87 -1.93 -1.26
N TYR A 251 -24.65 -1.93 -0.18
CA TYR A 251 -25.95 -1.27 -0.16
C TYR A 251 -25.80 0.19 0.28
N CYS A 252 -26.38 1.13 -0.47
CA CYS A 252 -26.34 2.54 -0.10
C CYS A 252 -27.65 3.28 -0.36
N CYS A 253 -27.79 4.43 0.30
CA CYS A 253 -28.77 5.45 -0.02
C CYS A 253 -28.02 6.76 -0.27
N ALA A 254 -27.88 7.14 -1.55
CA ALA A 254 -27.14 8.33 -1.94
C ALA A 254 -27.77 9.61 -1.35
N ALA A 255 -29.11 9.70 -1.31
CA ALA A 255 -29.82 10.86 -0.76
C ALA A 255 -29.53 11.10 0.73
N CYS A 256 -29.29 10.03 1.49
CA CYS A 256 -28.99 10.11 2.92
C CYS A 256 -27.51 9.96 3.25
N ASP A 257 -26.65 9.79 2.26
CA ASP A 257 -25.24 9.48 2.44
C ASP A 257 -25.01 8.30 3.42
N PHE A 258 -25.79 7.23 3.25
CA PHE A 258 -25.78 6.03 4.10
C PHE A 258 -25.28 4.83 3.32
N ALA A 259 -24.43 4.00 3.91
CA ALA A 259 -23.98 2.77 3.28
C ALA A 259 -23.60 1.68 4.29
N ILE A 260 -23.85 0.42 3.91
CA ILE A 260 -23.55 -0.79 4.68
C ILE A 260 -23.05 -1.89 3.73
N ASN A 261 -22.09 -2.70 4.19
CA ASN A 261 -21.64 -3.85 3.43
C ASN A 261 -22.73 -4.95 3.39
N ILE A 262 -22.56 -5.90 2.48
CA ILE A 262 -23.52 -7.00 2.26
C ILE A 262 -23.68 -7.81 3.56
N ALA A 263 -22.58 -8.13 4.23
CA ALA A 263 -22.56 -8.88 5.49
C ALA A 263 -23.38 -8.23 6.62
N CYS A 264 -23.35 -6.91 6.71
CA CYS A 264 -24.07 -6.15 7.72
C CYS A 264 -25.53 -5.91 7.36
N ALA A 265 -25.88 -5.95 6.07
CA ALA A 265 -27.25 -5.81 5.61
C ALA A 265 -28.13 -7.02 5.93
N GLU A 266 -27.53 -8.21 5.95
CA GLU A 266 -28.23 -9.47 6.25
C GLU A 266 -28.36 -9.75 7.75
N LYS A 267 -27.46 -9.16 8.56
CA LYS A 267 -27.50 -9.33 10.01
C LYS A 267 -28.60 -8.46 10.62
N PRO A 268 -29.51 -9.03 11.43
CA PRO A 268 -30.45 -8.20 12.18
C PRO A 268 -29.68 -7.26 13.12
N PRO A 269 -30.06 -5.97 13.20
CA PRO A 269 -29.39 -5.04 14.09
C PRO A 269 -29.62 -5.44 15.55
N VAL A 270 -28.59 -5.24 16.36
CA VAL A 270 -28.67 -5.44 17.81
C VAL A 270 -29.49 -4.29 18.41
N LEU A 271 -30.70 -4.58 18.90
CA LEU A 271 -31.59 -3.52 19.42
C LEU A 271 -31.26 -3.12 20.87
N SER A 272 -30.63 -4.01 21.61
CA SER A 272 -30.25 -3.81 23.00
C SER A 272 -28.97 -4.56 23.32
N ILE A 273 -28.10 -3.93 24.11
CA ILE A 273 -26.84 -4.53 24.59
C ILE A 273 -26.92 -4.61 26.10
N ASN A 274 -26.95 -5.83 26.64
CA ASN A 274 -27.02 -6.06 28.08
C ASN A 274 -25.62 -5.97 28.68
N HIS A 275 -25.48 -5.20 29.77
CA HIS A 275 -24.24 -5.05 30.54
C HIS A 275 -22.99 -4.88 29.66
N PRO A 276 -22.92 -3.84 28.81
CA PRO A 276 -21.74 -3.58 28.00
C PRO A 276 -20.50 -3.40 28.89
N ARG A 277 -19.32 -3.62 28.30
CA ARG A 277 -18.03 -3.56 29.01
C ARG A 277 -17.75 -2.26 29.77
N TRP A 278 -18.41 -1.16 29.36
CA TRP A 278 -18.18 0.20 29.85
C TRP A 278 -19.36 0.80 30.62
N HIS A 279 -20.46 0.07 30.77
CA HIS A 279 -21.64 0.59 31.43
C HIS A 279 -22.48 -0.54 32.04
N GLU A 280 -22.95 -0.37 33.27
CA GLU A 280 -23.61 -1.45 33.98
C GLU A 280 -25.04 -1.71 33.52
N HIS A 281 -25.75 -0.71 32.98
CA HIS A 281 -27.13 -0.89 32.52
C HIS A 281 -27.23 -1.37 31.08
N THR A 282 -28.36 -2.01 30.75
CA THR A 282 -28.70 -2.33 29.36
C THR A 282 -28.81 -1.05 28.54
N LEU A 283 -28.08 -1.01 27.42
CA LEU A 283 -28.17 0.07 26.45
C LEU A 283 -29.23 -0.25 25.41
N ALA A 284 -30.07 0.73 25.10
CA ALA A 284 -31.04 0.65 24.01
C ALA A 284 -30.48 1.35 22.76
N TRP A 285 -30.72 0.77 21.60
CA TRP A 285 -30.41 1.40 20.32
C TRP A 285 -31.21 2.70 20.14
N PHE A 286 -30.53 3.76 19.69
CA PHE A 286 -31.15 5.03 19.33
C PHE A 286 -31.43 5.07 17.81
N PRO A 287 -32.72 5.03 17.37
CA PRO A 287 -33.05 4.79 15.97
C PRO A 287 -32.71 5.92 14.99
N ARG A 288 -32.53 7.14 15.50
CA ARG A 288 -32.28 8.31 14.65
C ARG A 288 -30.79 8.48 14.45
N ARG A 289 -30.38 8.75 13.20
CA ARG A 289 -29.04 9.30 12.94
C ARG A 289 -28.97 10.68 13.61
N ALA A 290 -28.13 10.78 14.63
CA ALA A 290 -27.85 11.99 15.37
C ALA A 290 -26.34 12.08 15.59
N SER A 291 -25.86 13.28 15.91
CA SER A 291 -24.45 13.53 16.17
C SER A 291 -24.24 13.80 17.65
N LEU A 292 -24.62 12.83 18.49
CA LEU A 292 -24.50 12.92 19.94
C LEU A 292 -23.05 12.65 20.37
N VAL A 293 -22.59 13.39 21.38
CA VAL A 293 -21.28 13.18 22.00
C VAL A 293 -21.28 11.83 22.71
N CYS A 294 -20.28 11.02 22.45
CA CYS A 294 -20.12 9.70 23.06
C CYS A 294 -19.29 9.82 24.34
N ASN A 295 -19.81 9.28 25.45
CA ASN A 295 -19.12 9.29 26.75
C ASN A 295 -17.84 8.46 26.76
N VAL A 296 -17.63 7.59 25.77
CA VAL A 296 -16.41 6.75 25.69
C VAL A 296 -15.30 7.41 24.87
N CYS A 297 -15.64 8.21 23.85
CA CYS A 297 -14.64 8.80 22.95
C CYS A 297 -14.60 10.32 22.91
N ALA A 298 -15.48 11.00 23.65
CA ALA A 298 -15.63 12.46 23.68
C ALA A 298 -15.92 13.11 22.31
N LEU A 299 -16.25 12.32 21.28
CA LEU A 299 -16.51 12.84 19.93
C LEU A 299 -17.99 12.72 19.58
N PRO A 300 -18.54 13.69 18.84
CA PRO A 300 -19.80 13.52 18.14
C PRO A 300 -19.58 12.73 16.84
N ASP A 301 -20.40 11.71 16.58
CA ASP A 301 -20.35 10.92 15.34
C ASP A 301 -21.76 10.53 14.89
N SER A 302 -22.09 10.82 13.64
CA SER A 302 -23.35 10.46 12.98
C SER A 302 -23.21 9.33 11.96
N THR A 303 -22.00 8.76 11.87
CA THR A 303 -21.61 7.67 10.98
C THR A 303 -21.55 6.32 11.68
N SER A 304 -21.90 6.25 12.97
CA SER A 304 -21.99 5.02 13.75
C SER A 304 -23.35 4.92 14.44
N PRO A 305 -23.93 3.71 14.59
CA PRO A 305 -25.09 3.50 15.42
C PRO A 305 -24.84 3.96 16.84
N ILE A 306 -25.82 4.63 17.42
CA ILE A 306 -25.76 5.12 18.80
C ILE A 306 -26.59 4.19 19.68
N TYR A 307 -26.06 3.90 20.86
CA TYR A 307 -26.77 3.26 21.95
C TYR A 307 -26.79 4.20 23.14
N MET A 308 -27.87 4.15 23.91
CA MET A 308 -28.03 5.02 25.07
C MET A 308 -28.63 4.30 26.27
N CYS A 309 -28.25 4.76 27.45
CA CYS A 309 -28.92 4.49 28.72
C CYS A 309 -29.58 5.79 29.17
N PRO A 310 -30.88 5.99 28.92
CA PRO A 310 -31.58 7.19 29.37
C PRO A 310 -31.48 7.45 30.88
N PRO A 311 -31.57 6.45 31.77
CA PRO A 311 -31.41 6.65 33.22
C PRO A 311 -30.06 7.24 33.65
N CYS A 312 -28.99 7.03 32.87
CA CYS A 312 -27.63 7.44 33.22
C CYS A 312 -27.09 8.57 32.35
N ASP A 313 -27.89 9.12 31.44
CA ASP A 313 -27.43 10.05 30.41
C ASP A 313 -26.16 9.56 29.68
N PHE A 314 -26.10 8.24 29.43
CA PHE A 314 -24.94 7.60 28.83
C PHE A 314 -25.22 7.32 27.35
N VAL A 315 -24.34 7.82 26.48
CA VAL A 315 -24.38 7.70 25.03
C VAL A 315 -23.08 7.08 24.55
N VAL A 316 -23.18 6.06 23.69
CA VAL A 316 -22.00 5.39 23.13
C VAL A 316 -22.23 5.01 21.68
N HIS A 317 -21.21 5.21 20.84
CA HIS A 317 -21.22 4.68 19.47
C HIS A 317 -20.97 3.18 19.50
N LEU A 318 -21.62 2.41 18.62
CA LEU A 318 -21.42 0.96 18.51
C LEU A 318 -19.94 0.58 18.43
N ARG A 319 -19.17 1.31 17.62
CA ARG A 319 -17.71 1.11 17.48
C ARG A 319 -16.90 1.39 18.74
N CYS A 320 -17.44 2.19 19.67
CA CYS A 320 -16.77 2.51 20.93
C CYS A 320 -17.06 1.47 22.02
N ILE A 321 -18.12 0.66 21.87
CA ILE A 321 -18.48 -0.39 22.84
C ILE A 321 -17.42 -1.49 22.91
N SER A 322 -16.75 -1.74 21.78
CA SER A 322 -15.72 -2.77 21.65
C SER A 322 -14.30 -2.25 21.78
N LEU A 323 -14.09 -1.05 22.34
CA LEU A 323 -12.73 -0.58 22.62
C LEU A 323 -12.00 -1.56 23.56
N PRO A 324 -10.67 -1.59 23.52
CA PRO A 324 -9.87 -2.43 24.40
C PRO A 324 -9.68 -1.79 25.79
N ARG A 325 -9.41 -2.61 26.81
CA ARG A 325 -9.18 -2.17 28.19
C ARG A 325 -7.74 -1.80 28.46
N VAL A 326 -6.78 -2.62 28.03
CA VAL A 326 -5.36 -2.35 28.20
C VAL A 326 -4.68 -2.53 26.86
N ILE A 327 -3.94 -1.52 26.44
CA ILE A 327 -3.25 -1.53 25.15
C ILE A 327 -1.82 -1.01 25.28
N ARG A 328 -1.04 -1.28 24.24
CA ARG A 328 0.26 -0.65 24.00
C ARG A 328 0.15 0.28 22.80
N ILE A 329 0.77 1.44 22.86
CA ILE A 329 0.80 2.39 21.75
C ILE A 329 2.24 2.79 21.41
N SER A 330 2.46 3.23 20.17
CA SER A 330 3.79 3.69 19.73
C SER A 330 4.27 5.00 20.38
N ARG A 331 3.35 5.75 21.00
CA ARG A 331 3.62 7.09 21.55
C ARG A 331 4.07 7.07 23.01
N HIS A 332 4.02 5.91 23.66
CA HIS A 332 4.35 5.78 25.07
C HIS A 332 4.84 4.37 25.37
N LEU A 333 5.89 4.25 26.19
CA LEU A 333 6.56 2.97 26.45
C LEU A 333 5.70 2.02 27.29
N HIS A 334 5.00 2.56 28.30
CA HIS A 334 4.16 1.76 29.19
C HIS A 334 2.80 1.42 28.56
N ARG A 335 2.16 0.38 29.07
CA ARG A 335 0.76 0.09 28.76
C ARG A 335 -0.14 1.22 29.26
N ILE A 336 -1.23 1.42 28.54
CA ILE A 336 -2.27 2.37 28.92
C ILE A 336 -3.58 1.63 29.12
N GLY A 337 -4.29 1.96 30.19
CA GLY A 337 -5.58 1.42 30.56
C GLY A 337 -6.71 2.41 30.27
N PHE A 338 -7.86 1.91 29.83
CA PHE A 338 -9.05 2.71 29.65
C PHE A 338 -9.60 3.18 31.01
N THR A 339 -9.96 4.46 31.08
CA THR A 339 -10.69 5.07 32.20
C THR A 339 -11.99 5.69 31.68
N GLN A 340 -13.06 5.62 32.49
CA GLN A 340 -14.37 6.17 32.13
C GLN A 340 -14.43 7.70 32.24
N SER A 341 -13.61 8.27 33.11
CA SER A 341 -13.49 9.70 33.36
C SER A 341 -12.09 10.00 33.89
N PHE A 342 -11.69 11.27 33.87
CA PHE A 342 -10.44 11.72 34.45
C PHE A 342 -10.71 12.56 35.71
N ASP A 343 -9.78 12.51 36.66
CA ASP A 343 -9.83 13.38 37.82
C ASP A 343 -9.77 14.85 37.40
N GLN A 344 -10.25 15.75 38.25
CA GLN A 344 -10.32 17.18 37.96
C GLN A 344 -8.92 17.76 37.72
N GLY A 345 -8.57 17.95 36.44
CA GLY A 345 -7.25 18.41 36.00
C GLY A 345 -7.24 18.90 34.55
N ASP A 346 -6.20 19.65 34.18
CA ASP A 346 -5.96 20.09 32.80
C ASP A 346 -5.17 19.01 32.05
N TRP A 347 -5.86 17.96 31.60
CA TRP A 347 -5.25 16.86 30.87
C TRP A 347 -5.11 17.17 29.38
N SER A 348 -3.97 16.78 28.81
CA SER A 348 -3.70 16.89 27.37
C SER A 348 -3.42 15.52 26.77
N CYS A 349 -3.99 15.23 25.61
CA CYS A 349 -3.73 13.98 24.91
C CYS A 349 -2.30 13.95 24.37
N GLY A 350 -1.53 12.91 24.72
CA GLY A 350 -0.15 12.73 24.24
C GLY A 350 -0.02 12.43 22.75
N VAL A 351 -1.12 12.21 22.03
CA VAL A 351 -1.14 11.94 20.57
C VAL A 351 -1.48 13.20 19.79
N CYS A 352 -2.65 13.81 20.03
CA CYS A 352 -3.11 14.98 19.28
C CYS A 352 -2.76 16.32 19.94
N ARG A 353 -2.24 16.30 21.18
CA ARG A 353 -1.83 17.46 21.99
C ARG A 353 -2.98 18.42 22.35
N THR A 354 -4.23 18.04 22.13
CA THR A 354 -5.40 18.83 22.56
C THR A 354 -5.89 18.45 23.95
N LYS A 355 -6.68 19.32 24.58
CA LYS A 355 -7.28 19.07 25.89
C LYS A 355 -8.20 17.84 25.88
N ILE A 356 -8.20 17.09 26.97
CA ILE A 356 -9.12 15.98 27.22
C ILE A 356 -10.33 16.50 28.00
N ASP A 357 -11.50 15.98 27.64
CA ASP A 357 -12.72 16.18 28.41
C ASP A 357 -12.72 15.20 29.59
N ASN A 358 -12.79 15.72 30.81
CA ASN A 358 -12.67 14.93 32.03
C ASN A 358 -13.93 14.09 32.30
N ASP A 359 -15.08 14.48 31.76
CA ASP A 359 -16.36 13.78 31.94
C ASP A 359 -16.52 12.61 30.96
N CYS A 360 -15.55 12.41 30.06
CA CYS A 360 -15.54 11.37 29.05
C CYS A 360 -14.36 10.41 29.22
N GLY A 361 -14.53 9.22 28.65
CA GLY A 361 -13.54 8.17 28.67
C GLY A 361 -12.32 8.45 27.80
N GLY A 362 -11.21 7.85 28.22
CA GLY A 362 -9.92 7.93 27.55
C GLY A 362 -8.96 6.85 28.07
N TYR A 363 -7.70 6.95 27.68
CA TYR A 363 -6.66 6.07 28.20
C TYR A 363 -5.69 6.84 29.08
N SER A 364 -5.22 6.17 30.14
CA SER A 364 -4.20 6.66 31.06
C SER A 364 -3.12 5.61 31.25
N CYS A 365 -1.89 6.02 31.52
CA CYS A 365 -0.80 5.09 31.81
C CYS A 365 -1.13 4.24 33.04
N THR A 366 -0.87 2.92 32.95
CA THR A 366 -1.09 2.00 34.07
C THR A 366 -0.05 2.14 35.18
N LYS A 367 1.09 2.77 34.88
CA LYS A 367 2.17 3.03 35.82
C LYS A 367 1.88 4.26 36.69
N THR A 368 1.98 4.10 38.00
CA THR A 368 1.53 5.09 39.01
C THR A 368 2.30 6.41 39.03
N ASP A 369 3.53 6.44 38.53
CA ASP A 369 4.40 7.63 38.46
C ASP A 369 4.36 8.33 37.09
N CYS A 370 3.44 7.92 36.20
CA CYS A 370 3.37 8.43 34.84
C CYS A 370 2.01 9.05 34.52
N SER A 371 2.01 10.34 34.15
CA SER A 371 0.81 11.13 33.85
C SER A 371 0.41 11.10 32.36
N TYR A 372 0.82 10.08 31.60
CA TYR A 372 0.50 10.01 30.18
C TYR A 372 -0.99 9.69 29.98
N THR A 373 -1.67 10.50 29.18
CA THR A 373 -3.09 10.34 28.86
C THR A 373 -3.34 10.50 27.36
N ALA A 374 -4.37 9.85 26.84
CA ALA A 374 -4.78 10.01 25.45
C ALA A 374 -6.31 9.88 25.27
N HIS A 375 -6.89 10.58 24.30
CA HIS A 375 -8.28 10.33 23.91
C HIS A 375 -8.43 8.89 23.40
N SER A 376 -9.57 8.27 23.65
CA SER A 376 -9.87 6.91 23.19
C SER A 376 -9.60 6.72 21.70
N ARG A 377 -10.09 7.64 20.87
CA ARG A 377 -9.91 7.61 19.41
C ARG A 377 -8.51 7.97 18.93
N CYS A 378 -7.68 8.56 19.78
CA CYS A 378 -6.28 8.81 19.49
C CYS A 378 -5.42 7.59 19.84
N ALA A 379 -5.70 6.97 20.98
CA ALA A 379 -5.01 5.77 21.42
C ALA A 379 -5.26 4.57 20.50
N THR A 380 -6.48 4.43 19.95
CA THR A 380 -6.85 3.30 19.09
C THR A 380 -6.75 3.58 17.59
N GLN A 381 -5.93 4.55 17.15
CA GLN A 381 -5.68 4.76 15.72
C GLN A 381 -4.76 3.67 15.18
N ARG A 382 -4.95 3.27 13.91
CA ARG A 382 -4.18 2.18 13.29
C ARG A 382 -2.67 2.44 13.15
N ASN A 383 -2.25 3.71 13.13
CA ASN A 383 -0.84 4.10 13.11
C ASN A 383 -0.24 4.25 14.53
N VAL A 384 -1.08 4.15 15.57
CA VAL A 384 -0.69 4.31 16.98
C VAL A 384 -0.80 3.00 17.78
N TRP A 385 -1.80 2.18 17.51
CA TRP A 385 -2.06 0.90 18.19
C TRP A 385 -2.05 -0.29 17.22
N ASP A 386 -1.55 -1.43 17.69
CA ASP A 386 -1.34 -2.66 16.93
C ASP A 386 -2.58 -3.56 16.81
N GLY A 387 -3.68 -3.21 17.48
CA GLY A 387 -4.93 -3.96 17.48
C GLY A 387 -5.03 -5.04 18.57
N LEU A 388 -4.05 -5.15 19.47
CA LEU A 388 -4.03 -6.17 20.52
C LEU A 388 -4.60 -5.66 21.85
N GLU A 389 -5.51 -6.45 22.45
CA GLU A 389 -5.97 -6.30 23.83
C GLU A 389 -5.01 -7.03 24.77
N LEU A 390 -4.59 -6.36 25.84
CA LEU A 390 -3.57 -6.84 26.78
C LEU A 390 -4.09 -6.93 28.23
N GLU A 391 -5.41 -6.80 28.45
CA GLU A 391 -5.99 -7.04 29.76
C GLU A 391 -5.74 -8.49 30.20
N GLY A 392 -5.14 -8.66 31.38
CA GLY A 392 -4.83 -9.99 31.93
C GLY A 392 -3.52 -10.61 31.40
N GLU A 393 -2.92 -10.05 30.36
CA GLU A 393 -1.63 -10.50 29.85
C GLU A 393 -0.49 -9.97 30.74
N PRO A 394 0.50 -10.80 31.12
CA PRO A 394 1.66 -10.31 31.87
C PRO A 394 2.45 -9.30 31.03
N GLU A 395 3.07 -8.31 31.69
CA GLU A 395 4.04 -7.45 30.98
C GLU A 395 5.28 -8.27 30.62
N GLU A 396 5.60 -8.29 29.33
CA GLU A 396 6.86 -8.83 28.85
C GLU A 396 7.99 -8.03 29.49
N LYS A 397 9.00 -8.71 30.04
CA LYS A 397 10.19 -8.05 30.54
C LYS A 397 10.86 -7.31 29.39
N GLU A 398 11.29 -6.07 29.63
CA GLU A 398 12.10 -5.32 28.67
C GLU A 398 13.25 -6.22 28.20
N GLU A 399 13.26 -6.53 26.90
CA GLU A 399 14.41 -7.19 26.29
C GLU A 399 15.61 -6.27 26.49
N LYS A 400 16.72 -6.82 27.00
CA LYS A 400 17.95 -6.04 27.14
C LYS A 400 18.30 -5.42 25.79
N GLU A 401 18.48 -4.10 25.77
CA GLU A 401 18.94 -3.40 24.57
C GLU A 401 20.24 -4.05 24.08
N VAL A 402 20.20 -4.56 22.85
CA VAL A 402 21.39 -5.10 22.21
C VAL A 402 22.15 -3.90 21.65
N GLU A 403 23.35 -3.66 22.17
CA GLU A 403 24.22 -2.60 21.68
C GLU A 403 24.57 -2.84 20.19
N PRO A 404 24.68 -1.77 19.38
CA PRO A 404 25.00 -1.89 17.95
C PRO A 404 26.46 -2.31 17.70
N PHE A 405 27.35 -2.19 18.68
CA PHE A 405 28.74 -2.60 18.55
C PHE A 405 29.35 -2.98 19.89
N VAL A 406 30.49 -3.65 19.85
CA VAL A 406 31.33 -3.93 21.01
C VAL A 406 32.58 -3.05 20.94
N GLY A 407 32.93 -2.38 22.03
CA GLY A 407 34.19 -1.64 22.17
C GLY A 407 35.36 -2.61 22.35
N ILE A 408 36.35 -2.55 21.46
CA ILE A 408 37.58 -3.36 21.56
C ILE A 408 38.64 -2.60 22.36
N SER A 409 38.78 -1.31 22.09
CA SER A 409 39.68 -0.37 22.76
C SER A 409 39.20 1.06 22.51
N ASP A 410 39.87 2.05 23.09
CA ASP A 410 39.55 3.46 22.87
C ASP A 410 39.51 3.79 21.37
N GLY A 411 38.34 4.24 20.91
CA GLY A 411 38.11 4.59 19.51
C GLY A 411 38.05 3.42 18.52
N ILE A 412 38.09 2.15 18.96
CA ILE A 412 38.01 0.98 18.07
C ILE A 412 36.82 0.10 18.43
N ILE A 413 35.95 -0.14 17.44
CA ILE A 413 34.70 -0.90 17.63
C ILE A 413 34.58 -2.07 16.64
N GLN A 414 33.89 -3.14 17.07
CA GLN A 414 33.38 -4.19 16.21
C GLN A 414 31.88 -3.98 15.98
N TYR A 415 31.50 -3.64 14.75
CA TYR A 415 30.13 -3.25 14.42
C TYR A 415 29.27 -4.43 13.98
N PHE A 416 27.98 -4.46 14.35
CA PHE A 416 27.14 -5.66 14.14
C PHE A 416 26.96 -6.08 12.67
N THR A 417 26.98 -5.13 11.74
CA THR A 417 26.89 -5.40 10.28
C THR A 417 28.26 -5.55 9.62
N HIS A 418 29.34 -5.31 10.34
CA HIS A 418 30.70 -5.31 9.81
C HIS A 418 31.65 -6.02 10.78
N GLN A 419 31.37 -7.30 11.04
CA GLN A 419 32.02 -8.06 12.10
C GLN A 419 33.44 -8.52 11.74
N LEU A 420 33.77 -8.61 10.44
CA LEU A 420 35.06 -9.10 9.95
C LEU A 420 36.20 -8.09 10.10
N HIS A 421 35.87 -6.80 10.19
CA HIS A 421 36.86 -5.74 10.36
C HIS A 421 36.48 -4.83 11.54
N HIS A 422 37.46 -4.09 12.04
CA HIS A 422 37.25 -3.12 13.11
C HIS A 422 37.16 -1.72 12.53
N LEU A 423 36.28 -0.91 13.11
CA LEU A 423 36.15 0.49 12.74
C LEU A 423 36.93 1.35 13.73
N THR A 424 37.65 2.33 13.21
CA THR A 424 38.40 3.31 14.00
C THR A 424 37.68 4.65 13.97
N LEU A 425 37.59 5.31 15.13
CA LEU A 425 37.03 6.62 15.29
C LEU A 425 37.99 7.68 14.74
N ASN A 426 37.49 8.47 13.81
CA ASN A 426 38.17 9.58 13.18
C ASN A 426 37.34 10.85 13.35
N GLU A 427 37.97 12.01 13.15
CA GLU A 427 37.30 13.30 13.23
C GLU A 427 37.57 14.10 11.95
N ASN A 428 36.50 14.53 11.29
CA ASN A 428 36.60 15.42 10.14
C ASN A 428 36.56 16.88 10.61
N THR A 429 37.72 17.52 10.64
CA THR A 429 37.87 18.94 10.97
C THR A 429 37.45 19.87 9.83
N GLY A 430 37.09 19.33 8.66
CA GLY A 430 36.51 20.07 7.54
C GLY A 430 37.51 20.79 6.64
N ARG A 431 38.83 20.58 6.82
CA ARG A 431 39.87 21.14 5.93
C ARG A 431 40.02 20.38 4.61
N ASP A 432 39.87 19.05 4.64
CA ASP A 432 39.97 18.17 3.47
C ASP A 432 38.62 17.48 3.24
N TYR A 433 37.63 18.22 2.73
CA TYR A 433 36.31 17.66 2.44
C TYR A 433 36.35 16.76 1.21
N ASP A 434 35.95 15.51 1.41
CA ASP A 434 35.83 14.49 0.37
C ASP A 434 34.35 14.12 0.22
N GLU A 435 33.75 14.47 -0.92
CA GLU A 435 32.34 14.20 -1.20
C GLU A 435 32.03 12.71 -1.40
N ASP A 436 33.04 11.88 -1.61
CA ASP A 436 32.91 10.44 -1.82
C ASP A 436 32.92 9.66 -0.48
N LYS A 437 33.29 10.31 0.64
CA LYS A 437 33.15 9.74 1.99
C LYS A 437 31.70 9.72 2.43
N ILE A 438 30.98 8.66 2.03
CA ILE A 438 29.55 8.48 2.30
C ILE A 438 29.33 7.49 3.44
N CYS A 439 28.49 7.87 4.40
CA CYS A 439 28.05 7.00 5.48
C CYS A 439 27.16 5.85 4.95
N GLN A 440 27.46 4.60 5.32
CA GLN A 440 26.73 3.42 4.87
C GLN A 440 25.31 3.34 5.43
N ALA A 441 25.05 3.95 6.59
CA ALA A 441 23.73 3.94 7.21
C ALA A 441 22.79 4.97 6.58
N CYS A 442 23.20 6.23 6.53
CA CYS A 442 22.32 7.34 6.13
C CYS A 442 22.51 7.77 4.66
N VAL A 443 23.53 7.25 3.97
CA VAL A 443 23.86 7.61 2.57
C VAL A 443 24.18 9.10 2.40
N MET A 444 24.55 9.78 3.49
CA MET A 444 24.98 11.18 3.46
C MET A 444 26.50 11.29 3.55
N PRO A 445 27.11 12.32 2.93
CA PRO A 445 28.52 12.61 3.09
C PRO A 445 28.92 12.90 4.55
N ILE A 446 30.16 12.60 4.91
CA ILE A 446 30.75 13.03 6.19
C ILE A 446 31.18 14.50 6.07
N TYR A 447 30.23 15.42 6.25
CA TYR A 447 30.52 16.86 6.16
C TYR A 447 31.45 17.37 7.26
N PHE A 448 31.29 16.88 8.50
CA PHE A 448 32.04 17.30 9.68
C PHE A 448 31.82 16.30 10.84
N GLY A 449 32.60 16.47 11.91
CA GLY A 449 32.43 15.74 13.16
C GLY A 449 33.06 14.35 13.15
N LYS A 450 32.70 13.55 14.16
CA LYS A 450 33.27 12.22 14.37
C LYS A 450 32.58 11.17 13.51
N TYR A 451 33.37 10.22 13.03
CA TYR A 451 32.91 9.12 12.22
C TYR A 451 33.78 7.90 12.45
N TYR A 452 33.21 6.72 12.27
CA TYR A 452 33.91 5.45 12.27
C TYR A 452 34.25 5.06 10.84
N SER A 453 35.47 4.61 10.58
CA SER A 453 35.85 4.07 9.28
C SER A 453 36.66 2.79 9.41
N CYS A 454 36.47 1.87 8.47
CA CYS A 454 37.25 0.66 8.33
C CYS A 454 38.61 0.97 7.69
N MET A 455 39.67 0.29 8.13
CA MET A 455 41.00 0.43 7.51
C MET A 455 41.19 -0.51 6.31
N GLN A 456 40.35 -1.55 6.19
CA GLN A 456 40.44 -2.57 5.14
C GLN A 456 39.51 -2.33 3.95
N CYS A 457 38.46 -1.52 4.09
CA CYS A 457 37.50 -1.22 3.03
C CYS A 457 36.85 0.16 3.22
N GLU A 458 36.07 0.60 2.24
CA GLU A 458 35.39 1.91 2.21
C GLU A 458 34.14 1.99 3.12
N PHE A 459 34.08 1.17 4.18
CA PHE A 459 32.97 1.18 5.13
C PHE A 459 33.13 2.33 6.13
N ILE A 460 32.17 3.26 6.11
CA ILE A 460 32.18 4.50 6.92
C ILE A 460 30.80 4.68 7.57
N LEU A 461 30.77 5.11 8.83
CA LEU A 461 29.54 5.50 9.55
C LEU A 461 29.76 6.82 10.28
N HIS A 462 28.79 7.74 10.26
CA HIS A 462 28.76 8.81 11.26
C HIS A 462 28.76 8.21 12.67
N GLU A 463 29.37 8.88 13.66
CA GLU A 463 29.31 8.43 15.06
C GLU A 463 27.86 8.24 15.53
N THR A 464 26.96 9.16 15.16
CA THR A 464 25.51 9.05 15.44
C THR A 464 24.87 7.85 14.74
N CYS A 465 25.29 7.52 13.52
CA CYS A 465 24.81 6.36 12.78
C CYS A 465 25.30 5.03 13.37
N ALA A 466 26.52 5.01 13.94
CA ALA A 466 27.04 3.83 14.64
C ALA A 466 26.32 3.57 15.96
N ASN A 467 25.76 4.61 16.60
CA ASN A 467 25.03 4.51 17.86
C ASN A 467 23.51 4.32 17.68
N LEU A 468 23.05 3.99 16.47
CA LEU A 468 21.62 3.74 16.24
C LEU A 468 21.16 2.50 17.03
N PRO A 469 20.01 2.57 17.73
CA PRO A 469 19.51 1.44 18.49
C PRO A 469 19.12 0.28 17.56
N ARG A 470 19.36 -0.96 17.99
CA ARG A 470 19.03 -2.16 17.18
C ARG A 470 17.52 -2.37 17.02
N LYS A 471 16.72 -1.87 17.96
CA LYS A 471 15.26 -1.91 17.95
C LYS A 471 14.72 -0.55 18.38
N THR A 472 13.65 -0.07 17.75
CA THR A 472 13.05 1.23 18.09
C THR A 472 11.54 1.26 17.82
N TYR A 473 10.82 2.05 18.63
CA TYR A 473 9.43 2.43 18.35
C TYR A 473 9.40 3.75 17.59
N THR A 474 8.44 3.92 16.68
CA THR A 474 8.27 5.19 15.95
C THR A 474 6.86 5.72 16.12
N PRO A 475 6.66 7.04 16.25
CA PRO A 475 5.33 7.61 16.52
C PRO A 475 4.28 7.33 15.43
N ILE A 476 4.72 6.95 14.22
CA ILE A 476 3.88 6.73 13.03
C ILE A 476 3.61 5.25 12.74
N HIS A 477 4.07 4.33 13.59
CA HIS A 477 3.83 2.90 13.41
C HIS A 477 3.80 2.14 14.75
N PRO A 478 2.79 1.28 14.99
CA PRO A 478 2.59 0.65 16.30
C PRO A 478 3.60 -0.46 16.65
N HIS A 479 4.17 -1.14 15.66
CA HIS A 479 5.06 -2.28 15.92
C HIS A 479 6.50 -1.85 16.13
N LEU A 480 7.25 -2.68 16.88
CA LEU A 480 8.67 -2.48 17.10
C LEU A 480 9.44 -2.69 15.79
N LEU A 481 10.28 -1.72 15.42
CA LEU A 481 11.11 -1.82 14.23
C LEU A 481 12.50 -2.32 14.59
N THR A 482 13.08 -3.13 13.70
CA THR A 482 14.46 -3.62 13.84
C THR A 482 15.36 -2.96 12.82
N LEU A 483 16.55 -2.54 13.24
CA LEU A 483 17.58 -1.99 12.37
C LEU A 483 18.19 -3.10 11.51
N VAL A 484 18.12 -2.91 10.21
CA VAL A 484 18.67 -3.79 9.19
C VAL A 484 19.85 -3.07 8.54
N GLY A 485 21.02 -3.73 8.58
CA GLY A 485 22.16 -3.32 7.75
C GLY A 485 21.75 -3.41 6.29
N GLY A 486 22.07 -2.39 5.50
CA GLY A 486 21.64 -2.28 4.09
C GLY A 486 21.83 -3.61 3.36
N LYS A 487 20.88 -3.95 2.48
CA LYS A 487 20.96 -5.18 1.68
C LYS A 487 22.13 -5.00 0.69
N ASP A 488 23.04 -5.96 0.64
CA ASP A 488 23.94 -6.12 -0.53
C ASP A 488 23.15 -6.58 -1.79
N ASP A 489 21.86 -6.90 -1.62
CA ASP A 489 20.92 -7.38 -2.63
C ASP A 489 19.93 -6.33 -3.17
N VAL A 490 19.38 -6.64 -4.35
CA VAL A 490 18.54 -5.76 -5.17
C VAL A 490 17.18 -5.48 -4.51
N HIS A 491 16.88 -4.20 -4.22
CA HIS A 491 15.58 -3.77 -3.67
C HIS A 491 14.45 -3.95 -4.69
N SER A 492 13.22 -4.27 -4.26
CA SER A 492 12.05 -4.19 -5.15
C SER A 492 11.69 -2.73 -5.46
N TYR A 493 11.09 -2.48 -6.63
CA TYR A 493 10.62 -1.15 -7.07
C TYR A 493 9.73 -0.46 -6.04
N TYR A 494 8.96 -1.25 -5.30
CA TYR A 494 7.95 -0.83 -4.33
C TYR A 494 8.53 -0.54 -2.94
N GLU A 495 9.82 -0.82 -2.68
CA GLU A 495 10.45 -0.54 -1.40
C GLU A 495 10.73 0.97 -1.26
N LEU A 496 9.79 1.69 -0.64
CA LEU A 496 9.86 3.11 -0.32
C LEU A 496 9.83 3.31 1.20
N CYS A 497 10.38 4.44 1.65
CA CYS A 497 10.23 4.85 3.05
C CYS A 497 8.78 5.26 3.30
N ALA A 498 8.13 4.62 4.27
CA ALA A 498 6.72 4.84 4.56
C ALA A 498 6.40 6.29 5.01
N ALA A 499 7.36 6.99 5.62
CA ALA A 499 7.16 8.36 6.10
C ALA A 499 7.33 9.44 5.00
N CYS A 500 8.28 9.24 4.08
CA CYS A 500 8.69 10.31 3.15
C CYS A 500 8.54 9.94 1.67
N GLY A 501 8.20 8.68 1.37
CA GLY A 501 8.05 8.14 0.01
C GLY A 501 9.34 8.03 -0.79
N SER A 502 10.50 8.31 -0.18
CA SER A 502 11.79 8.27 -0.89
C SER A 502 12.33 6.85 -0.99
N ARG A 503 13.00 6.55 -2.11
CA ARG A 503 13.85 5.38 -2.26
C ARG A 503 15.12 5.56 -1.45
N PHE A 504 15.62 4.48 -0.86
CA PHE A 504 16.82 4.47 -0.05
C PHE A 504 17.62 3.19 -0.29
N SER A 505 18.93 3.24 -0.06
CA SER A 505 19.84 2.08 -0.16
C SER A 505 20.80 1.96 1.02
N GLY A 506 20.60 2.76 2.07
CA GLY A 506 21.38 2.71 3.30
C GLY A 506 20.78 1.70 4.29
N PHE A 507 21.10 1.90 5.57
CA PHE A 507 20.43 1.15 6.64
C PHE A 507 18.98 1.62 6.76
N PHE A 508 18.14 0.74 7.27
CA PHE A 508 16.73 1.03 7.46
C PHE A 508 16.16 0.25 8.62
N TYR A 509 15.05 0.76 9.15
CA TYR A 509 14.25 0.09 10.15
C TYR A 509 13.08 -0.60 9.48
N LYS A 510 12.86 -1.88 9.79
CA LYS A 510 11.77 -2.68 9.23
C LYS A 510 10.91 -3.28 10.34
N CYS A 511 9.60 -3.34 10.11
CA CYS A 511 8.69 -4.09 10.97
C CYS A 511 8.91 -5.60 10.80
N GLY A 512 8.97 -6.31 11.94
CA GLY A 512 9.13 -7.76 11.96
C GLY A 512 7.82 -8.55 11.96
N LYS A 513 6.66 -7.88 12.01
CA LYS A 513 5.35 -8.54 12.06
C LYS A 513 5.00 -9.13 10.70
N GLU A 514 4.46 -10.35 10.70
CA GLU A 514 3.89 -10.98 9.50
C GLU A 514 2.83 -10.07 8.87
N ASP A 515 2.78 -10.02 7.54
CA ASP A 515 1.91 -9.15 6.74
C ASP A 515 2.07 -7.63 6.97
N CYS A 516 3.21 -7.19 7.51
CA CYS A 516 3.55 -5.77 7.64
C CYS A 516 4.83 -5.42 6.87
N ASP A 517 4.71 -4.63 5.82
CA ASP A 517 5.81 -4.17 4.96
C ASP A 517 6.38 -2.80 5.38
N PHE A 518 6.01 -2.31 6.57
CA PHE A 518 6.40 -1.00 7.05
C PHE A 518 7.92 -0.89 7.24
N GLN A 519 8.49 0.18 6.66
CA GLN A 519 9.93 0.45 6.73
C GLN A 519 10.25 1.93 6.62
N LEU A 520 11.36 2.34 7.25
CA LEU A 520 11.86 3.71 7.27
C LEU A 520 13.38 3.71 7.06
N HIS A 521 13.89 4.60 6.20
CA HIS A 521 15.32 4.91 6.21
C HIS A 521 15.72 5.60 7.53
N VAL A 522 16.98 5.49 7.92
CA VAL A 522 17.44 5.91 9.25
C VAL A 522 17.04 7.35 9.62
N GLN A 523 17.17 8.33 8.72
CA GLN A 523 16.83 9.72 9.05
C GLN A 523 15.35 9.94 9.38
N CYS A 524 14.43 9.22 8.72
CA CYS A 524 13.01 9.28 9.06
C CYS A 524 12.67 8.48 10.33
N ALA A 525 13.44 7.46 10.67
CA ALA A 525 13.25 6.71 11.90
C ALA A 525 13.81 7.42 13.14
N THR A 526 14.83 8.27 12.98
CA THR A 526 15.52 8.95 14.09
C THR A 526 14.94 10.31 14.43
N ILE A 527 14.08 10.88 13.58
CA ILE A 527 13.43 12.15 13.86
C ILE A 527 12.35 11.95 14.92
N SER A 528 12.36 12.79 15.94
CA SER A 528 11.46 12.71 17.09
C SER A 528 10.63 13.98 17.25
N GLU A 529 9.54 13.86 17.98
CA GLU A 529 8.75 15.01 18.45
C GLU A 529 9.10 15.33 19.92
N PRO A 530 9.11 16.61 20.33
CA PRO A 530 8.87 17.81 19.52
C PRO A 530 10.01 18.13 18.56
N LEU A 531 9.68 18.45 17.31
CA LEU A 531 10.65 18.86 16.30
C LEU A 531 10.82 20.39 16.34
N VAL A 532 11.99 20.85 16.76
CA VAL A 532 12.42 22.25 16.61
C VAL A 532 13.16 22.38 15.29
N HIS A 533 12.67 23.20 14.37
CA HIS A 533 13.19 23.27 13.00
C HIS A 533 13.27 24.70 12.50
N GLY A 534 14.38 25.07 11.81
CA GLY A 534 14.68 26.45 11.44
C GLY A 534 13.64 27.14 10.53
N SER A 535 12.77 26.36 9.88
CA SER A 535 11.67 26.90 9.06
C SER A 535 10.53 27.53 9.86
N HIS A 536 10.44 27.27 11.17
CA HIS A 536 9.30 27.70 11.98
C HIS A 536 9.67 27.87 13.46
N ALA A 537 9.11 28.89 14.12
CA ALA A 537 9.48 29.24 15.48
C ALA A 537 8.94 28.26 16.54
N HIS A 538 7.73 27.71 16.34
CA HIS A 538 7.11 26.81 17.30
C HIS A 538 7.57 25.36 17.10
N PRO A 539 7.64 24.56 18.18
CA PRO A 539 7.86 23.12 18.06
C PRO A 539 6.73 22.43 17.28
N LEU A 540 7.09 21.42 16.48
CA LEU A 540 6.16 20.68 15.65
C LEU A 540 5.96 19.25 16.18
N PHE A 541 4.74 18.72 16.03
CA PHE A 541 4.31 17.42 16.54
C PHE A 541 3.63 16.58 15.45
N LEU A 542 3.76 15.27 15.52
CA LEU A 542 3.14 14.31 14.60
C LEU A 542 1.69 14.05 15.02
N THR A 543 0.79 14.97 14.65
CA THR A 543 -0.64 14.93 15.02
C THR A 543 -1.58 14.54 13.88
N SER A 544 -1.04 14.15 12.73
CA SER A 544 -1.82 13.76 11.55
C SER A 544 -2.64 12.50 11.82
N LYS A 545 -3.89 12.51 11.38
CA LYS A 545 -4.78 11.34 11.47
C LYS A 545 -4.54 10.41 10.28
N PRO A 546 -4.80 9.09 10.41
CA PRO A 546 -4.77 8.19 9.26
C PRO A 546 -5.65 8.72 8.11
N GLU A 547 -5.13 8.64 6.87
CA GLU A 547 -5.77 9.16 5.64
C GLU A 547 -5.91 10.69 5.54
N GLU A 548 -5.47 11.44 6.55
CA GLU A 548 -5.45 12.89 6.48
C GLU A 548 -4.28 13.36 5.62
N GLN A 549 -4.58 14.04 4.52
CA GLN A 549 -3.54 14.68 3.71
C GLN A 549 -3.39 16.15 4.07
N ARG A 550 -2.14 16.57 4.28
CA ARG A 550 -1.79 17.96 4.52
C ARG A 550 -0.74 18.43 3.53
N GLU A 551 -0.85 19.69 3.14
CA GLU A 551 0.16 20.34 2.30
C GLU A 551 1.34 20.79 3.17
N CYS A 552 2.56 20.39 2.79
CA CYS A 552 3.77 20.92 3.42
C CYS A 552 3.96 22.39 3.07
N CYS A 553 4.09 23.26 4.09
CA CYS A 553 4.28 24.70 3.88
C CYS A 553 5.55 25.04 3.09
N VAL A 554 6.57 24.17 3.15
CA VAL A 554 7.90 24.38 2.55
C VAL A 554 7.99 23.85 1.11
N CYS A 555 7.51 22.63 0.84
CA CYS A 555 7.63 22.01 -0.50
C CYS A 555 6.34 21.93 -1.29
N LYS A 556 5.20 22.31 -0.70
CA LYS A 556 3.87 22.30 -1.33
C LYS A 556 3.41 20.92 -1.81
N SER A 557 4.00 19.85 -1.27
CA SER A 557 3.54 18.48 -1.54
C SER A 557 2.49 18.06 -0.52
N MET A 558 1.54 17.26 -0.97
CA MET A 558 0.53 16.63 -0.12
C MET A 558 1.11 15.36 0.49
N GLU A 559 1.04 15.23 1.80
CA GLU A 559 1.57 14.09 2.54
C GLU A 559 0.57 13.60 3.59
N ASN A 560 0.62 12.29 3.89
CA ASN A 560 -0.24 11.67 4.89
C ASN A 560 0.28 11.84 6.33
N GLU A 561 1.61 11.90 6.50
CA GLU A 561 2.26 12.03 7.81
C GLU A 561 3.13 13.29 7.82
N THR A 562 2.83 14.22 8.73
CA THR A 562 3.47 15.53 8.80
C THR A 562 3.68 16.00 10.22
N PHE A 563 4.72 16.82 10.40
CA PHE A 563 4.95 17.58 11.63
C PHE A 563 4.10 18.86 11.58
N ASN A 564 3.28 19.06 12.59
CA ASN A 564 2.26 20.11 12.63
C ASN A 564 2.49 21.02 13.83
N CYS A 565 2.31 22.33 13.62
CA CYS A 565 2.21 23.26 14.73
C CYS A 565 0.87 23.05 15.46
N ILE A 566 0.90 23.12 16.78
CA ILE A 566 -0.28 22.97 17.64
C ILE A 566 -0.74 24.30 18.25
N GLU A 567 0.00 25.38 18.02
CA GLU A 567 -0.35 26.71 18.52
C GLU A 567 -1.59 27.25 17.83
N CYS A 568 -2.42 27.96 18.60
CA CYS A 568 -3.63 28.58 18.07
C CYS A 568 -3.29 29.54 16.92
N GLU A 569 -4.13 29.54 15.88
CA GLU A 569 -3.97 30.37 14.68
C GLU A 569 -2.72 30.09 13.83
N CYS A 570 -1.98 29.01 14.12
CA CYS A 570 -0.85 28.57 13.31
C CYS A 570 -1.17 27.28 12.53
N SER A 571 -1.22 27.36 11.20
CA SER A 571 -1.46 26.21 10.33
C SER A 571 -0.17 25.63 9.72
N PHE A 572 0.99 25.88 10.35
CA PHE A 572 2.28 25.45 9.79
C PHE A 572 2.41 23.92 9.81
N THR A 573 2.79 23.35 8.66
CA THR A 573 2.93 21.92 8.44
C THR A 573 4.22 21.62 7.68
N LEU A 574 4.95 20.58 8.10
CA LEU A 574 6.24 20.18 7.52
C LEU A 574 6.27 18.67 7.23
N CYS A 575 6.65 18.29 6.01
CA CYS A 575 6.81 16.89 5.64
C CYS A 575 8.16 16.31 6.09
N PHE A 576 8.21 14.97 6.22
CA PHE A 576 9.45 14.25 6.55
C PHE A 576 10.60 14.53 5.57
N ARG A 577 10.33 14.69 4.26
CA ARG A 577 11.38 15.02 3.28
C ARG A 577 12.04 16.38 3.55
N CYS A 578 11.28 17.37 4.02
CA CYS A 578 11.84 18.67 4.39
C CYS A 578 12.48 18.64 5.77
N ALA A 579 11.87 17.91 6.72
CA ALA A 579 12.36 17.80 8.09
C ALA A 579 13.70 17.06 8.22
N THR A 580 14.03 16.18 7.26
CA THR A 580 15.27 15.39 7.24
C THR A 580 16.40 16.02 6.43
N LEU A 581 16.21 17.22 5.87
CA LEU A 581 17.27 17.93 5.16
C LEU A 581 18.36 18.37 6.15
N PRO A 582 19.65 18.22 5.82
CA PRO A 582 20.71 18.72 6.68
C PRO A 582 20.69 20.25 6.74
N GLU A 583 20.73 20.80 7.94
CA GLU A 583 20.77 22.25 8.15
C GLU A 583 22.05 22.87 7.58
N LYS A 584 23.17 22.15 7.69
CA LYS A 584 24.50 22.59 7.22
C LYS A 584 25.16 21.52 6.36
N VAL A 585 25.78 21.95 5.27
CA VAL A 585 26.40 21.09 4.26
C VAL A 585 27.70 21.69 3.73
N ARG A 586 28.57 20.83 3.18
CA ARG A 586 29.78 21.26 2.45
C ARG A 586 29.57 21.18 0.95
N TYR A 587 30.20 22.10 0.23
CA TYR A 587 30.27 22.11 -1.21
C TYR A 587 31.73 22.02 -1.64
N LYS A 588 32.09 21.10 -2.54
CA LYS A 588 33.51 20.85 -2.90
C LYS A 588 34.23 22.02 -3.56
N HIS A 589 33.50 23.03 -4.00
CA HIS A 589 34.06 24.22 -4.66
C HIS A 589 34.03 25.46 -3.75
N ASP A 590 33.63 25.31 -2.49
CA ASP A 590 33.65 26.39 -1.51
C ASP A 590 34.16 25.90 -0.14
N ASP A 591 35.05 26.67 0.47
CA ASP A 591 35.66 26.34 1.75
C ASP A 591 34.74 26.61 2.95
N HIS A 592 33.65 27.36 2.76
CA HIS A 592 32.65 27.67 3.78
C HIS A 592 31.51 26.65 3.79
N MET A 593 30.83 26.53 4.93
CA MET A 593 29.62 25.75 5.01
C MET A 593 28.44 26.52 4.44
N LEU A 594 27.57 25.81 3.74
CA LEU A 594 26.30 26.35 3.31
C LEU A 594 25.24 25.99 4.34
N THR A 595 24.38 26.95 4.66
CA THR A 595 23.24 26.79 5.55
C THR A 595 21.95 26.71 4.73
N LEU A 596 21.01 25.89 5.18
CA LEU A 596 19.70 25.78 4.56
C LEU A 596 18.88 27.05 4.84
N SER A 597 18.54 27.77 3.78
CA SER A 597 17.61 28.89 3.82
C SER A 597 16.21 28.43 3.45
N TYR A 598 15.21 28.84 4.21
CA TYR A 598 13.79 28.58 3.95
C TYR A 598 13.10 29.70 3.15
N GLY A 599 13.89 30.69 2.69
CA GLY A 599 13.40 31.85 1.97
C GLY A 599 12.75 32.90 2.87
N LYS A 600 12.64 34.13 2.38
CA LYS A 600 11.93 35.23 3.05
C LYS A 600 10.86 35.79 2.12
N GLU A 601 9.61 35.89 2.60
CA GLU A 601 8.48 36.37 1.79
C GLU A 601 8.70 37.78 1.20
N THR A 602 9.49 38.61 1.89
CA THR A 602 9.75 40.02 1.55
C THR A 602 10.98 40.24 0.66
N SER A 603 11.75 39.19 0.32
CA SER A 603 12.95 39.36 -0.51
C SER A 603 12.61 39.47 -1.99
N THR A 604 13.03 40.57 -2.62
CA THR A 604 12.98 40.78 -4.08
C THR A 604 14.31 40.45 -4.77
N MET A 605 15.32 40.01 -4.00
CA MET A 605 16.67 39.77 -4.50
C MET A 605 16.71 38.50 -5.36
N MET A 606 17.32 38.55 -6.53
CA MET A 606 17.46 37.36 -7.39
C MET A 606 18.78 36.64 -7.10
N TYR A 607 18.71 35.35 -6.82
CA TYR A 607 19.87 34.48 -6.61
C TYR A 607 20.07 33.56 -7.81
N TRP A 608 21.29 33.08 -8.02
CA TRP A 608 21.66 32.19 -9.12
C TRP A 608 22.44 30.99 -8.59
N CYS A 609 21.99 29.79 -8.95
CA CYS A 609 22.60 28.56 -8.51
C CYS A 609 23.96 28.38 -9.18
N GLU A 610 25.03 28.30 -8.40
CA GLU A 610 26.39 28.18 -8.93
C GLU A 610 26.60 26.88 -9.74
N ALA A 611 25.90 25.80 -9.38
CA ALA A 611 26.08 24.50 -10.03
C ALA A 611 25.33 24.35 -11.38
N CYS A 612 24.25 25.09 -11.61
CA CYS A 612 23.44 24.96 -12.83
C CYS A 612 23.20 26.27 -13.57
N GLU A 613 23.68 27.39 -13.02
CA GLU A 613 23.47 28.76 -13.52
C GLU A 613 21.99 29.12 -13.68
N GLY A 614 21.11 28.37 -13.00
CA GLY A 614 19.67 28.60 -13.01
C GLY A 614 19.24 29.54 -11.89
N GLN A 615 18.16 30.28 -12.12
CA GLN A 615 17.60 31.18 -11.12
C GLN A 615 17.16 30.41 -9.87
N VAL A 616 17.60 30.87 -8.70
CA VAL A 616 17.14 30.39 -7.39
C VAL A 616 15.99 31.29 -6.95
N LYS A 617 14.85 30.66 -6.64
CA LYS A 617 13.68 31.39 -6.17
C LYS A 617 13.84 31.72 -4.68
N PRO A 618 13.86 33.00 -4.28
CA PRO A 618 14.12 33.42 -2.89
C PRO A 618 13.05 33.00 -1.89
N LYS A 619 11.87 32.63 -2.38
CA LYS A 619 10.73 32.15 -1.57
C LYS A 619 10.73 30.63 -1.40
N GLU A 620 11.58 29.93 -2.15
CA GLU A 620 11.77 28.49 -2.02
C GLU A 620 13.02 28.24 -1.18
N ARG A 621 13.22 26.97 -0.79
CA ARG A 621 14.38 26.56 0.00
C ARG A 621 15.62 26.36 -0.88
N PHE A 622 16.77 26.82 -0.40
CA PHE A 622 18.07 26.69 -1.08
C PHE A 622 19.20 26.74 -0.05
N TYR A 623 20.39 26.29 -0.45
CA TYR A 623 21.58 26.40 0.38
C TYR A 623 22.32 27.69 0.06
N THR A 624 22.80 28.39 1.10
CA THR A 624 23.56 29.63 0.93
C THR A 624 24.66 29.79 1.96
N CYS A 625 25.72 30.49 1.56
CA CYS A 625 26.80 30.96 2.42
C CYS A 625 26.42 32.34 2.98
N ASP A 626 26.15 32.42 4.29
CA ASP A 626 25.81 33.68 4.98
C ASP A 626 27.05 34.52 5.35
N GLU A 627 28.27 34.04 5.02
CA GLU A 627 29.52 34.73 5.31
C GLU A 627 29.85 35.78 4.23
N TYR A 628 30.74 35.45 3.29
CA TYR A 628 31.27 36.41 2.30
C TYR A 628 31.23 35.88 0.86
N CYS A 629 30.96 34.59 0.68
CA CYS A 629 31.14 33.92 -0.59
C CYS A 629 29.93 34.02 -1.54
N CYS A 630 28.76 34.44 -1.03
CA CYS A 630 27.52 34.63 -1.80
C CYS A 630 27.10 33.39 -2.62
N VAL A 631 27.69 32.22 -2.34
CA VAL A 631 27.34 30.96 -2.99
C VAL A 631 25.89 30.63 -2.67
N THR A 632 25.12 30.33 -3.71
CA THR A 632 23.78 29.79 -3.57
C THR A 632 23.64 28.56 -4.45
N LEU A 633 22.98 27.53 -3.92
CA LEU A 633 22.74 26.27 -4.62
C LEU A 633 21.31 25.81 -4.43
N HIS A 634 20.67 25.35 -5.52
CA HIS A 634 19.44 24.57 -5.39
C HIS A 634 19.74 23.30 -4.59
N ILE A 635 18.78 22.88 -3.76
CA ILE A 635 18.89 21.63 -2.98
C ILE A 635 19.17 20.45 -3.90
N ASP A 636 18.41 20.30 -4.99
CA ASP A 636 18.57 19.21 -5.95
C ASP A 636 19.94 19.25 -6.66
N CYS A 637 20.54 20.43 -6.82
CA CYS A 637 21.87 20.54 -7.43
C CYS A 637 22.98 20.09 -6.47
N LEU A 638 22.84 20.39 -5.18
CA LEU A 638 23.84 20.05 -4.18
C LEU A 638 23.69 18.62 -3.65
N LEU A 639 22.47 18.22 -3.32
CA LEU A 639 22.14 16.94 -2.68
C LEU A 639 21.69 15.86 -3.68
N GLY A 640 21.23 16.27 -4.87
CA GLY A 640 20.63 15.37 -5.84
C GLY A 640 19.13 15.15 -5.60
N LYS A 641 18.41 14.74 -6.65
CA LYS A 641 16.96 14.46 -6.58
C LYS A 641 16.59 13.19 -5.82
N VAL A 642 17.55 12.28 -5.67
CA VAL A 642 17.34 10.97 -5.05
C VAL A 642 18.39 10.78 -3.95
N LEU A 643 18.20 11.56 -2.88
CA LEU A 643 19.20 11.79 -1.83
C LEU A 643 19.71 10.52 -1.15
N TYR A 644 18.82 9.56 -0.90
CA TYR A 644 19.14 8.38 -0.09
C TYR A 644 19.57 7.16 -0.92
N MET A 645 19.85 7.35 -2.22
CA MET A 645 20.32 6.28 -3.10
C MET A 645 21.83 6.38 -3.33
N LYS A 646 22.54 5.33 -2.94
CA LYS A 646 23.99 5.22 -3.02
C LYS A 646 24.43 4.79 -4.44
N PRO A 647 25.45 5.41 -5.04
CA PRO A 647 26.13 4.85 -6.19
C PRO A 647 26.61 3.40 -5.93
N GLY A 648 26.48 2.53 -6.92
CA GLY A 648 26.77 1.10 -6.81
C GLY A 648 25.58 0.23 -6.32
N SER A 649 24.52 0.84 -5.79
CA SER A 649 23.29 0.14 -5.43
C SER A 649 22.45 -0.22 -6.67
N SER A 650 21.42 -1.05 -6.48
CA SER A 650 20.48 -1.41 -7.54
C SER A 650 19.10 -1.76 -6.99
N PHE A 651 18.08 -1.67 -7.84
CA PHE A 651 16.72 -2.09 -7.55
C PHE A 651 16.08 -2.80 -8.76
N LEU A 652 15.07 -3.63 -8.54
CA LEU A 652 14.28 -4.33 -9.57
C LEU A 652 13.05 -3.50 -9.91
N MET A 653 12.67 -3.48 -11.18
CA MET A 653 11.38 -2.97 -11.65
C MET A 653 10.26 -4.02 -11.42
N PRO A 654 8.97 -3.66 -11.58
CA PRO A 654 7.85 -4.60 -11.41
C PRO A 654 7.89 -5.84 -12.32
N ASN A 655 8.73 -5.83 -13.35
CA ASN A 655 8.99 -6.94 -14.27
C ASN A 655 10.33 -7.65 -13.98
N ASP A 656 10.85 -7.52 -12.76
CA ASP A 656 12.12 -8.09 -12.29
C ASP A 656 13.37 -7.65 -13.05
N GLU A 657 13.29 -6.55 -13.80
CA GLU A 657 14.47 -5.99 -14.47
C GLU A 657 15.28 -5.09 -13.53
N LYS A 658 16.58 -5.41 -13.44
CA LYS A 658 17.54 -4.67 -12.61
C LYS A 658 17.86 -3.28 -13.18
N VAL A 659 17.82 -2.29 -12.30
CA VAL A 659 18.26 -0.91 -12.50
C VAL A 659 19.44 -0.64 -11.57
N SER A 660 20.59 -0.32 -12.15
CA SER A 660 21.79 0.03 -11.38
C SER A 660 21.87 1.54 -11.16
N VAL A 661 22.33 1.97 -9.99
CA VAL A 661 22.58 3.38 -9.67
C VAL A 661 24.07 3.65 -9.82
N LEU A 662 24.44 4.56 -10.71
CA LEU A 662 25.82 4.90 -11.04
C LEU A 662 26.16 6.32 -10.57
N SER A 663 27.41 6.55 -10.16
CA SER A 663 27.93 7.89 -9.92
C SER A 663 28.03 8.65 -11.26
N ASN A 664 27.65 9.92 -11.25
CA ASN A 664 27.73 10.81 -12.41
C ASN A 664 28.87 11.84 -12.30
N ASN A 665 29.72 11.71 -11.28
CA ASN A 665 30.68 12.75 -10.91
C ASN A 665 32.10 12.51 -11.47
N HIS A 666 32.39 11.34 -12.06
CA HIS A 666 33.75 10.93 -12.45
C HIS A 666 34.05 10.99 -13.97
N HIS A 667 33.11 11.43 -14.81
CA HIS A 667 33.30 11.50 -16.26
C HIS A 667 33.46 12.94 -16.75
N MET A 668 34.39 13.17 -17.68
CA MET A 668 34.61 14.49 -18.32
C MET A 668 33.37 15.05 -19.03
N SER A 669 32.38 14.20 -19.33
CA SER A 669 31.10 14.63 -19.86
C SER A 669 29.96 13.81 -19.26
N ARG A 670 28.90 14.51 -18.81
CA ARG A 670 27.67 13.88 -18.30
C ARG A 670 27.00 13.08 -19.42
N PRO A 671 26.52 11.85 -19.15
CA PRO A 671 25.86 11.01 -20.14
C PRO A 671 24.55 11.64 -20.60
N ILE A 672 24.13 11.29 -21.82
CA ILE A 672 22.86 11.73 -22.39
C ILE A 672 21.80 10.69 -22.03
N CYS A 673 20.73 11.15 -21.36
CA CYS A 673 19.59 10.31 -21.02
C CYS A 673 18.98 9.71 -22.29
N CYS A 674 18.80 8.39 -22.30
CA CYS A 674 18.28 7.68 -23.47
C CYS A 674 16.82 8.01 -23.77
N TYR A 675 16.06 8.47 -22.77
CA TYR A 675 14.67 8.90 -22.90
C TYR A 675 14.56 10.39 -23.27
N CYS A 676 14.85 11.31 -22.33
CA CYS A 676 14.62 12.74 -22.52
C CYS A 676 15.64 13.44 -23.44
N LYS A 677 16.69 12.71 -23.87
CA LYS A 677 17.78 13.20 -24.73
C LYS A 677 18.59 14.39 -24.18
N LYS A 678 18.43 14.72 -22.90
CA LYS A 678 19.20 15.75 -22.19
C LYS A 678 20.40 15.14 -21.48
N ARG A 679 21.44 15.94 -21.22
CA ARG A 679 22.54 15.54 -20.33
C ARG A 679 22.00 15.32 -18.92
N CYS A 680 22.36 14.21 -18.28
CA CYS A 680 21.94 13.88 -16.92
C CYS A 680 22.54 14.89 -15.92
N PRO A 681 21.74 15.76 -15.27
CA PRO A 681 22.28 16.85 -14.45
C PRO A 681 22.57 16.45 -13.00
N GLY A 682 21.98 15.36 -12.50
CA GLY A 682 22.12 14.92 -11.11
C GLY A 682 23.43 14.21 -10.82
N LYS A 683 23.76 14.04 -9.53
CA LYS A 683 24.96 13.31 -9.06
C LYS A 683 24.92 11.80 -9.32
N VAL A 684 23.72 11.25 -9.53
CA VAL A 684 23.50 9.84 -9.84
C VAL A 684 22.79 9.68 -11.18
N VAL A 685 23.09 8.60 -11.89
CA VAL A 685 22.45 8.19 -13.13
C VAL A 685 21.95 6.76 -12.98
N PHE A 686 20.75 6.49 -13.49
CA PHE A 686 20.18 5.15 -13.50
C PHE A 686 20.60 4.43 -14.78
N GLN A 687 21.03 3.18 -14.68
CA GLN A 687 21.33 2.34 -15.83
C GLN A 687 20.29 1.24 -15.94
N PHE A 688 19.59 1.21 -17.06
CA PHE A 688 18.56 0.22 -17.37
C PHE A 688 18.82 -0.38 -18.76
N ARG A 689 18.93 -1.71 -18.86
CA ARG A 689 19.33 -2.43 -20.09
C ARG A 689 20.58 -1.83 -20.76
N GLY A 690 21.57 -1.45 -19.95
CA GLY A 690 22.82 -0.80 -20.39
C GLY A 690 22.68 0.67 -20.84
N LYS A 691 21.48 1.27 -20.79
CA LYS A 691 21.23 2.66 -21.21
C LYS A 691 21.13 3.60 -20.01
N PRO A 692 21.72 4.81 -20.07
CA PRO A 692 21.66 5.79 -18.99
C PRO A 692 20.34 6.56 -18.98
N LEU A 693 19.82 6.84 -17.79
CA LEU A 693 18.59 7.57 -17.50
C LEU A 693 18.83 8.61 -16.41
N CYS A 694 18.32 9.83 -16.61
CA CYS A 694 18.58 10.95 -15.69
C CYS A 694 17.64 11.02 -14.48
N SER A 695 16.54 10.27 -14.49
CA SER A 695 15.55 10.25 -13.42
C SER A 695 14.72 8.97 -13.45
N ILE A 696 14.01 8.71 -12.36
CA ILE A 696 13.03 7.62 -12.28
C ILE A 696 11.84 7.90 -13.21
N ASP A 697 11.42 9.16 -13.38
CA ASP A 697 10.37 9.49 -14.35
C ASP A 697 10.76 9.06 -15.78
N CYS A 698 12.02 9.28 -16.17
CA CYS A 698 12.53 8.82 -17.47
C CYS A 698 12.55 7.29 -17.59
N LEU A 699 12.72 6.57 -16.48
CA LEU A 699 12.65 5.12 -16.42
C LEU A 699 11.21 4.61 -16.56
N LEU A 700 10.25 5.31 -15.96
CA LEU A 700 8.84 4.90 -15.98
C LEU A 700 8.23 4.93 -17.38
N HIS A 701 8.76 5.71 -18.31
CA HIS A 701 8.28 5.72 -19.69
C HIS A 701 8.58 4.45 -20.52
N PHE A 702 9.30 3.47 -19.95
CA PHE A 702 9.48 2.15 -20.55
C PHE A 702 8.37 1.16 -20.16
N PHE A 703 7.43 1.60 -19.33
CA PHE A 703 6.32 0.86 -18.75
C PHE A 703 5.03 1.66 -18.94
#